data_AF-A0AAD2CQ68-F1
#
_entry.id   AF-A0AAD2CQ68-F1
#
_cell.length_a   1.000
_cell.length_b   1.000
_cell.length_c   1.000
_cell.angle_alpha   90.00
_cell.angle_beta   90.00
_cell.angle_gamma   90.00
#
_symmetry.space_group_name_H-M   'P 1'
#
loop_
_entity.id
_entity.type
_entity.pdbx_description
1 polymer ?
#
loop_
_entity_poly.entity_id
_entity_poly.type
_entity_poly.pdbx_seq_one_letter_code
_entity_poly.pdbx_strand_id
1 'polypeptide(L)'
;MYTLSILLLVLIVHRSNAFTSVSSRTERSINAVTTTTSLAISVGQWQETKKNQKLVESLFAENENDADDSLTSNGRLIPLHLRGQGSLKVSSNITRFATATESKQTVLFLSTTAAALDNDSSSPVSSVLLPLKSTGELKLLSFAVAKRPLSKSLLLTLNGLLVNRDGALFDNLPWAKWSVDPQQRNRDAASNQIDSKFHAGKRDAYYRFMGKDWQGRSAAIGNVALRLKYLLESDENNNSDDDDDGAAPSLKGGNNDMDSDESQTALATRILQLQIRESQMELAGMEAELAAASGDADSQDELCKIKLDLEDKIANMENDMAKIGSVGSTTSATMIGGILENVVNWSTKDGQNAAPYRGATGYAPILDSKEDIAGSLLPYTSPFDLLKEILEDQLNAKVIGCVLENTSLLKGNVVLGGAVVLQRITPKKTTKIMGEEVTINDYEEDYGNPNAKGGEMMIVECDSDEALGMALACNVELSIGSTLFEMTSVLGEEKIQGKNTEHIMDTLAVWQSVDASMSLQVEGERQSQGNTNQSPVSMPGAFDEMSSESKALFPVDSPVKSLDEYDEMTNEVKAKTLLEMSNFNGRLPRPRVVRQQSESSTNPLDELLIPLIDESVRRQFRIRDAERQGDMELAKELRASKSKRQEALERIESARANGEDDLVDQLESESEFLESLRADITQDEGAYSRFLDRDDWYERDRQATAERVKKSSFGTLLDGIE
;
A
#
# COMPACT_ATOMS: atom_id res chain seq x y z
N MET A 1 18.41 41.07 8.97
CA MET A 1 17.93 41.08 7.57
C MET A 1 16.46 40.67 7.43
N TYR A 2 15.92 39.75 8.25
CA TYR A 2 14.52 39.28 8.18
C TYR A 2 13.43 40.34 8.44
N THR A 3 13.69 41.34 9.28
CA THR A 3 12.72 42.41 9.58
C THR A 3 12.61 43.45 8.46
N LEU A 4 13.67 43.64 7.66
CA LEU A 4 13.69 44.64 6.59
C LEU A 4 12.89 44.20 5.35
N SER A 5 12.91 42.92 4.99
CA SER A 5 12.15 42.42 3.83
C SER A 5 10.65 42.46 4.04
N ILE A 6 10.18 42.19 5.27
CA ILE A 6 8.75 42.30 5.63
C ILE A 6 8.32 43.78 5.62
N LEU A 7 9.16 44.68 6.14
CA LEU A 7 8.87 46.11 6.15
C LEU A 7 8.80 46.72 4.73
N LEU A 8 9.66 46.26 3.82
CA LEU A 8 9.70 46.72 2.43
C LEU A 8 8.44 46.28 1.66
N LEU A 9 7.94 45.07 1.90
CA LEU A 9 6.75 44.54 1.24
C LEU A 9 5.46 45.23 1.75
N VAL A 10 5.39 45.51 3.05
CA VAL A 10 4.31 46.32 3.66
C VAL A 10 4.33 47.75 3.11
N LEU A 11 5.51 48.34 2.89
CA LEU A 11 5.64 49.69 2.31
C LEU A 11 5.21 49.76 0.83
N ILE A 12 5.43 48.70 0.05
CA ILE A 12 5.01 48.64 -1.36
C ILE A 12 3.48 48.56 -1.46
N VAL A 13 2.84 47.74 -0.61
CA VAL A 13 1.37 47.63 -0.54
C VAL A 13 0.72 48.94 -0.05
N HIS A 14 1.36 49.64 0.89
CA HIS A 14 0.87 50.95 1.35
C HIS A 14 1.03 52.05 0.30
N ARG A 15 2.09 52.05 -0.52
CA ARG A 15 2.28 53.06 -1.58
C ARG A 15 1.28 52.94 -2.73
N SER A 16 0.81 51.74 -3.06
CA SER A 16 -0.19 51.55 -4.12
C SER A 16 -1.60 52.01 -3.74
N ASN A 17 -1.91 52.15 -2.44
CA ASN A 17 -3.23 52.53 -1.96
C ASN A 17 -3.41 54.05 -1.71
N ALA A 18 -2.41 54.88 -2.00
CA ALA A 18 -2.43 56.31 -1.71
C ALA A 18 -3.14 57.18 -2.78
N PHE A 19 -3.69 56.59 -3.85
CA PHE A 19 -4.45 57.32 -4.88
C PHE A 19 -5.84 56.68 -5.07
N THR A 20 -6.79 56.99 -4.19
CA THR A 20 -8.23 57.07 -4.54
C THR A 20 -9.01 57.66 -3.37
N SER A 21 -9.89 58.61 -3.70
CA SER A 21 -10.66 59.44 -2.79
C SER A 21 -11.67 58.68 -1.92
N VAL A 22 -11.97 59.32 -0.80
CA VAL A 22 -12.85 58.98 0.31
C VAL A 22 -14.26 58.56 -0.13
N SER A 23 -14.65 57.30 0.14
CA SER A 23 -15.98 56.88 0.65
C SER A 23 -16.12 55.34 0.64
N SER A 24 -15.56 54.66 1.65
CA SER A 24 -15.97 53.34 2.18
C SER A 24 -14.86 52.78 3.09
N ARG A 25 -14.82 53.24 4.35
CA ARG A 25 -13.68 53.01 5.27
C ARG A 25 -13.73 51.68 6.03
N THR A 26 -14.86 51.00 6.09
CA THR A 26 -15.05 49.77 6.87
C THR A 26 -14.82 48.50 6.05
N GLU A 27 -15.38 48.40 4.84
CA GLU A 27 -15.20 47.20 3.97
C GLU A 27 -13.78 47.01 3.44
N ARG A 28 -13.02 48.10 3.20
CA ARG A 28 -11.63 48.00 2.73
C ARG A 28 -10.67 47.49 3.80
N SER A 29 -10.96 47.69 5.10
CA SER A 29 -10.10 47.18 6.18
C SER A 29 -10.21 45.67 6.33
N ILE A 30 -11.41 45.11 6.17
CA ILE A 30 -11.66 43.67 6.22
C ILE A 30 -10.99 42.98 5.03
N ASN A 31 -11.15 43.54 3.82
CA ASN A 31 -10.52 43.00 2.61
C ASN A 31 -8.98 43.06 2.65
N ALA A 32 -8.40 44.10 3.26
CA ALA A 32 -6.95 44.21 3.44
C ALA A 32 -6.43 43.17 4.45
N VAL A 33 -7.16 42.94 5.54
CA VAL A 33 -6.80 41.93 6.55
C VAL A 33 -6.88 40.52 5.95
N THR A 34 -7.96 40.17 5.23
CA THR A 34 -8.08 38.87 4.55
C THR A 34 -7.07 38.66 3.44
N THR A 35 -6.68 39.70 2.67
CA THR A 35 -5.59 39.55 1.70
C THR A 35 -4.23 39.38 2.37
N THR A 36 -3.94 40.10 3.46
CA THR A 36 -2.68 39.91 4.19
C THR A 36 -2.57 38.55 4.86
N THR A 37 -3.65 38.01 5.44
CA THR A 37 -3.64 36.66 6.01
C THR A 37 -3.53 35.59 4.92
N SER A 38 -4.23 35.74 3.78
CA SER A 38 -4.11 34.84 2.63
C SER A 38 -2.68 34.82 2.05
N LEU A 39 -2.05 35.99 1.89
CA LEU A 39 -0.65 36.09 1.44
C LEU A 39 0.32 35.49 2.45
N ALA A 40 0.14 35.72 3.75
CA ALA A 40 0.99 35.14 4.78
C ALA A 40 0.89 33.60 4.83
N ILE A 41 -0.32 33.05 4.69
CA ILE A 41 -0.56 31.60 4.58
C ILE A 41 0.15 31.05 3.33
N SER A 42 0.01 31.73 2.19
CA SER A 42 0.66 31.33 0.93
C SER A 42 2.19 31.34 1.02
N VAL A 43 2.79 32.37 1.64
CA VAL A 43 4.25 32.44 1.85
C VAL A 43 4.74 31.35 2.81
N GLY A 44 4.01 31.09 3.89
CA GLY A 44 4.32 30.02 4.84
C GLY A 44 4.29 28.65 4.17
N GLN A 45 3.22 28.36 3.41
CA GLN A 45 3.09 27.13 2.63
C GLN A 45 4.23 26.98 1.62
N TRP A 46 4.56 28.04 0.88
CA TRP A 46 5.66 28.00 -0.08
C TRP A 46 7.03 27.71 0.56
N GLN A 47 7.31 28.29 1.73
CA GLN A 47 8.54 28.02 2.47
C GLN A 47 8.60 26.56 2.97
N GLU A 48 7.46 26.03 3.43
CA GLU A 48 7.35 24.63 3.85
C GLU A 48 7.58 23.69 2.66
N THR A 49 6.94 23.94 1.50
CA THR A 49 7.15 23.15 0.28
C THR A 49 8.62 23.15 -0.14
N LYS A 50 9.30 24.30 -0.10
CA LYS A 50 10.73 24.38 -0.44
C LYS A 50 11.62 23.64 0.55
N LYS A 51 11.27 23.64 1.83
CA LYS A 51 11.98 22.87 2.86
C LYS A 51 11.78 21.37 2.62
N ASN A 52 10.56 20.95 2.35
CA ASN A 52 10.21 19.56 2.08
C ASN A 52 10.92 19.07 0.81
N GLN A 53 10.93 19.86 -0.25
CA GLN A 53 11.65 19.54 -1.48
C GLN A 53 13.13 19.25 -1.21
N LYS A 54 13.83 20.06 -0.40
CA LYS A 54 15.23 19.80 -0.04
C LYS A 54 15.42 18.51 0.76
N LEU A 55 14.48 18.19 1.65
CA LEU A 55 14.52 16.93 2.40
C LEU A 55 14.34 15.75 1.45
N VAL A 56 13.37 15.84 0.53
CA VAL A 56 13.14 14.82 -0.48
C VAL A 56 14.36 14.69 -1.40
N GLU A 57 14.94 15.79 -1.88
CA GLU A 57 16.18 15.77 -2.66
C GLU A 57 17.31 15.06 -1.91
N SER A 58 17.48 15.29 -0.61
CA SER A 58 18.51 14.60 0.18
C SER A 58 18.28 13.09 0.33
N LEU A 59 17.03 12.63 0.25
CA LEU A 59 16.67 11.21 0.34
C LEU A 59 16.88 10.46 -0.98
N PHE A 60 16.87 11.19 -2.10
CA PHE A 60 16.99 10.65 -3.45
C PHE A 60 18.30 11.06 -4.15
N ALA A 61 19.18 11.78 -3.47
CA ALA A 61 20.51 12.08 -3.97
C ALA A 61 21.27 10.76 -4.19
N GLU A 62 21.74 10.53 -5.41
CA GLU A 62 22.60 9.39 -5.69
C GLU A 62 23.93 9.60 -4.95
N ASN A 63 24.42 8.57 -4.24
CA ASN A 63 25.72 8.63 -3.57
C ASN A 63 26.80 8.86 -4.64
N GLU A 64 27.33 10.09 -4.71
CA GLU A 64 28.35 10.59 -5.65
C GLU A 64 29.74 9.94 -5.49
N ASN A 65 29.82 8.68 -5.06
CA ASN A 65 31.11 7.99 -4.93
C ASN A 65 31.73 7.60 -6.29
N ASP A 66 31.01 7.78 -7.39
CA ASP A 66 31.61 7.79 -8.73
C ASP A 66 32.29 9.15 -8.95
N ALA A 67 33.52 9.24 -8.43
CA ALA A 67 34.35 10.43 -8.25
C ALA A 67 34.85 11.12 -9.54
N ASP A 68 34.12 11.07 -10.66
CA ASP A 68 34.45 11.81 -11.87
C ASP A 68 33.72 13.17 -11.93
N ASP A 69 34.15 14.06 -11.04
CA ASP A 69 34.43 15.51 -11.16
C ASP A 69 33.61 16.46 -12.07
N SER A 70 32.41 16.11 -12.56
CA SER A 70 31.54 17.08 -13.25
C SER A 70 30.52 17.71 -12.30
N LEU A 71 30.94 18.82 -11.70
CA LEU A 71 30.28 19.70 -10.71
C LEU A 71 28.89 20.29 -11.05
N THR A 72 28.10 19.71 -11.95
CA THR A 72 26.84 20.33 -12.39
C THR A 72 25.69 19.33 -12.48
N SER A 73 24.79 19.41 -11.51
CA SER A 73 23.33 19.10 -11.58
C SER A 73 22.81 17.68 -11.30
N ASN A 74 23.64 16.72 -10.92
CA ASN A 74 23.23 15.29 -10.89
C ASN A 74 22.24 14.83 -9.79
N GLY A 75 21.75 15.72 -8.92
CA GLY A 75 20.76 15.36 -7.88
C GLY A 75 19.45 16.15 -7.93
N ARG A 76 19.20 16.94 -8.98
CA ARG A 76 18.06 17.87 -8.96
C ARG A 76 16.75 17.16 -9.30
N LEU A 77 15.79 17.25 -8.39
CA LEU A 77 14.42 16.83 -8.64
C LEU A 77 13.68 17.88 -9.48
N ILE A 78 13.04 17.43 -10.57
CA ILE A 78 12.24 18.24 -11.47
C ILE A 78 10.75 18.05 -11.12
N PRO A 79 10.01 19.12 -10.80
CA PRO A 79 8.58 19.02 -10.53
C PRO A 79 7.79 18.75 -11.82
N LEU A 80 6.82 17.84 -11.72
CA LEU A 80 5.96 17.37 -12.80
C LEU A 80 4.49 17.73 -12.54
N HIS A 81 3.77 18.00 -13.62
CA HIS A 81 2.33 18.25 -13.65
C HIS A 81 1.64 17.35 -14.66
N LEU A 82 0.48 16.82 -14.26
CA LEU A 82 -0.40 16.09 -15.14
C LEU A 82 -1.02 17.02 -16.20
N ARG A 83 -0.79 16.70 -17.47
CA ARG A 83 -1.33 17.43 -18.63
C ARG A 83 -2.56 16.78 -19.22
N GLY A 84 -2.58 15.46 -19.28
CA GLY A 84 -3.67 14.73 -19.87
C GLY A 84 -3.34 13.26 -20.05
N GLN A 85 -4.19 12.60 -20.82
CA GLN A 85 -4.11 11.17 -21.13
C GLN A 85 -3.96 10.97 -22.63
N GLY A 86 -3.38 9.84 -23.04
CA GLY A 86 -3.34 9.42 -24.42
C GLY A 86 -3.30 7.92 -24.54
N SER A 87 -3.15 7.44 -25.78
CA SER A 87 -3.00 6.01 -26.06
C SER A 87 -1.76 5.76 -26.89
N LEU A 88 -0.91 4.83 -26.45
CA LEU A 88 0.24 4.37 -27.22
C LEU A 88 -0.01 2.98 -27.78
N LYS A 89 0.55 2.70 -28.95
CA LYS A 89 0.58 1.35 -29.50
C LYS A 89 1.62 0.54 -28.72
N VAL A 90 1.22 -0.62 -28.22
CA VAL A 90 2.15 -1.57 -27.61
C VAL A 90 2.57 -2.56 -28.69
N SER A 91 3.87 -2.61 -28.97
CA SER A 91 4.42 -3.68 -29.78
C SER A 91 4.70 -4.87 -28.88
N SER A 92 3.79 -5.84 -28.83
CA SER A 92 4.08 -7.12 -28.20
C SER A 92 5.03 -7.90 -29.10
N ASN A 93 6.32 -7.96 -28.74
CA ASN A 93 7.26 -8.89 -29.36
C ASN A 93 7.04 -10.34 -28.91
N ILE A 94 5.98 -10.59 -28.12
CA ILE A 94 5.74 -11.86 -27.45
C ILE A 94 4.83 -12.73 -28.33
N THR A 95 5.43 -13.81 -28.84
CA THR A 95 4.90 -14.97 -29.59
C THR A 95 4.70 -14.84 -31.11
N ARG A 96 5.58 -15.53 -31.85
CA ARG A 96 5.58 -15.75 -33.32
C ARG A 96 4.33 -16.45 -33.89
N PHE A 97 3.31 -16.77 -33.10
CA PHE A 97 2.17 -17.61 -33.52
C PHE A 97 0.78 -17.03 -33.26
N ALA A 98 0.66 -15.86 -32.63
CA ALA A 98 -0.61 -15.17 -32.48
C ALA A 98 -0.68 -14.00 -33.49
N THR A 99 -1.80 -13.89 -34.21
CA THR A 99 -2.10 -12.74 -35.06
C THR A 99 -1.92 -11.45 -34.24
N ALA A 100 -1.02 -10.57 -34.68
CA ALA A 100 -0.70 -9.32 -33.99
C ALA A 100 -1.95 -8.45 -33.83
N THR A 101 -2.63 -8.54 -32.69
CA THR A 101 -3.66 -7.60 -32.29
C THR A 101 -2.95 -6.38 -31.72
N GLU A 102 -3.04 -5.24 -32.41
CA GLU A 102 -2.54 -3.97 -31.87
C GLU A 102 -3.30 -3.63 -30.58
N SER A 103 -2.70 -3.90 -29.42
CA SER A 103 -3.22 -3.41 -28.15
C SER A 103 -2.78 -1.96 -27.95
N LYS A 104 -3.71 -1.14 -27.45
CA LYS A 104 -3.44 0.24 -27.05
C LYS A 104 -3.29 0.29 -25.53
N GLN A 105 -2.18 0.84 -25.05
CA GLN A 105 -2.00 1.18 -23.64
C GLN A 105 -2.44 2.61 -23.40
N THR A 106 -3.23 2.84 -22.35
CA THR A 106 -3.47 4.20 -21.86
C THR A 106 -2.24 4.71 -21.13
N VAL A 107 -1.82 5.93 -21.46
CA VAL A 107 -0.69 6.61 -20.82
C VAL A 107 -1.10 8.00 -20.35
N LEU A 108 -0.45 8.50 -19.31
CA LEU A 108 -0.57 9.90 -18.89
C LEU A 108 0.65 10.71 -19.32
N PHE A 109 0.42 11.97 -19.65
CA PHE A 109 1.48 12.92 -20.00
C PHE A 109 1.76 13.82 -18.80
N LEU A 110 2.98 13.76 -18.29
CA LEU A 110 3.45 14.57 -17.17
C LEU A 110 4.54 15.53 -17.66
N SER A 111 4.35 16.85 -17.55
CA SER A 111 5.36 17.82 -18.01
C SER A 111 5.92 18.65 -16.85
N THR A 112 7.01 19.37 -17.10
CA THR A 112 7.58 20.30 -16.12
C THR A 112 6.70 21.53 -15.89
N THR A 113 6.84 22.16 -14.72
CA THR A 113 6.19 23.45 -14.34
C THR A 113 6.45 24.56 -15.35
N ALA A 114 7.71 24.69 -15.82
CA ALA A 114 8.12 25.76 -16.72
C ALA A 114 7.33 25.70 -18.03
N ALA A 115 7.16 24.50 -18.59
CA ALA A 115 6.35 24.30 -19.79
C ALA A 115 4.85 24.47 -19.52
N ALA A 116 4.39 24.46 -18.27
CA ALA A 116 2.97 24.61 -17.92
C ALA A 116 2.45 26.03 -17.93
N LEU A 117 3.36 27.00 -17.86
CA LEU A 117 3.00 28.42 -17.88
C LEU A 117 2.96 29.00 -19.30
N ASP A 118 3.59 28.34 -20.26
CA ASP A 118 3.54 28.73 -21.67
C ASP A 118 2.19 28.30 -22.27
N ASN A 119 1.23 29.22 -22.27
CA ASN A 119 -0.15 29.02 -22.73
C ASN A 119 -0.29 28.79 -24.25
N ASP A 120 0.80 28.72 -25.02
CA ASP A 120 0.75 28.36 -26.44
C ASP A 120 0.51 26.85 -26.57
N SER A 121 -0.77 26.49 -26.52
CA SER A 121 -1.31 25.11 -26.58
C SER A 121 -0.98 24.37 -27.89
N SER A 122 -0.27 25.00 -28.82
CA SER A 122 0.12 24.43 -30.11
C SER A 122 1.56 23.94 -30.15
N SER A 123 2.39 24.27 -29.16
CA SER A 123 3.79 23.84 -29.14
C SER A 123 3.94 22.46 -28.48
N PRO A 124 4.74 21.56 -29.05
CA PRO A 124 4.99 20.26 -28.45
C PRO A 124 5.80 20.43 -27.16
N VAL A 125 5.37 19.75 -26.09
CA VAL A 125 5.95 19.84 -24.76
C VAL A 125 6.65 18.54 -24.37
N SER A 126 7.88 18.66 -23.88
CA SER A 126 8.62 17.55 -23.29
C SER A 126 7.88 17.03 -22.04
N SER A 127 7.47 15.77 -22.10
CA SER A 127 6.60 15.11 -21.14
C SER A 127 7.09 13.69 -20.84
N VAL A 128 7.04 13.28 -19.58
CA VAL A 128 7.21 11.89 -19.16
C VAL A 128 5.89 11.15 -19.38
N LEU A 129 5.99 9.95 -19.95
CA LEU A 129 4.85 9.07 -20.16
C LEU A 129 4.69 8.14 -18.97
N LEU A 130 3.51 8.13 -18.36
CA LEU A 130 3.16 7.21 -17.29
C LEU A 130 2.21 6.13 -17.80
N PRO A 131 2.68 4.89 -18.06
CA PRO A 131 1.78 3.82 -18.47
C PRO A 131 0.88 3.40 -17.31
N LEU A 132 -0.42 3.29 -17.58
CA LEU A 132 -1.41 2.80 -16.62
C LEU A 132 -1.66 1.32 -16.87
N LYS A 133 -1.59 0.45 -15.85
CA LYS A 133 -1.75 -1.00 -16.01
C LYS A 133 -3.22 -1.38 -16.23
N SER A 134 -4.15 -0.58 -15.74
CA SER A 134 -5.59 -0.83 -15.83
C SER A 134 -6.42 0.44 -16.07
N THR A 135 -7.64 0.25 -16.58
CA THR A 135 -8.64 1.33 -16.68
C THR A 135 -9.13 1.81 -15.32
N GLY A 136 -8.96 0.99 -14.27
CA GLY A 136 -9.26 1.35 -12.88
C GLY A 136 -8.39 2.50 -12.37
N GLU A 137 -7.09 2.48 -12.69
CA GLU A 137 -6.14 3.52 -12.32
C GLU A 137 -6.49 4.88 -12.96
N LEU A 138 -6.84 4.87 -14.24
CA LEU A 138 -7.31 6.08 -14.92
C LEU A 138 -8.57 6.63 -14.23
N LYS A 139 -9.48 5.75 -13.84
CA LYS A 139 -10.71 6.13 -13.14
C LYS A 139 -10.38 6.82 -11.82
N LEU A 140 -9.52 6.22 -10.99
CA LEU A 140 -9.08 6.79 -9.72
C LEU A 140 -8.50 8.20 -9.90
N LEU A 141 -7.59 8.36 -10.85
CA LEU A 141 -6.93 9.64 -11.13
C LEU A 141 -7.88 10.68 -11.71
N SER A 142 -8.81 10.27 -12.58
CA SER A 142 -9.79 11.19 -13.16
C SER A 142 -10.66 11.87 -12.08
N PHE A 143 -11.01 11.14 -11.03
CA PHE A 143 -11.74 11.68 -9.88
C PHE A 143 -10.89 12.62 -9.03
N ALA A 144 -9.63 12.25 -8.75
CA ALA A 144 -8.69 13.12 -8.03
C ALA A 144 -8.45 14.46 -8.75
N VAL A 145 -8.40 14.43 -10.09
CA VAL A 145 -8.22 15.64 -10.92
C VAL A 145 -9.49 16.48 -10.99
N ALA A 146 -10.67 15.84 -11.08
CA ALA A 146 -11.93 16.55 -11.18
C ALA A 146 -12.27 17.37 -9.93
N LYS A 147 -11.74 16.99 -8.76
CA LYS A 147 -11.99 17.65 -7.46
C LYS A 147 -13.48 17.85 -7.15
N ARG A 148 -14.33 16.92 -7.62
CA ARG A 148 -15.77 16.92 -7.37
C ARG A 148 -16.08 16.00 -6.18
N PRO A 149 -16.87 16.43 -5.20
CA PRO A 149 -17.31 15.56 -4.09
C PRO A 149 -17.97 14.28 -4.60
N LEU A 150 -17.60 13.14 -4.02
CA LEU A 150 -18.12 11.83 -4.40
C LEU A 150 -19.31 11.44 -3.53
N SER A 151 -20.24 10.69 -4.13
CA SER A 151 -21.26 9.97 -3.37
C SER A 151 -20.65 8.77 -2.63
N LYS A 152 -21.30 8.34 -1.55
CA LYS A 152 -20.83 7.21 -0.74
C LYS A 152 -20.66 5.92 -1.54
N SER A 153 -21.65 5.57 -2.37
CA SER A 153 -21.62 4.35 -3.19
C SER A 153 -20.50 4.36 -4.22
N LEU A 154 -20.23 5.52 -4.82
CA LEU A 154 -19.15 5.69 -5.77
C LEU A 154 -17.79 5.59 -5.09
N LEU A 155 -17.61 6.25 -3.94
CA LEU A 155 -16.37 6.16 -3.17
C LEU A 155 -16.08 4.72 -2.73
N LEU A 156 -17.08 3.98 -2.22
CA LEU A 156 -16.92 2.56 -1.87
C LEU A 156 -16.45 1.71 -3.05
N THR A 157 -16.99 1.97 -4.24
CA THR A 157 -16.61 1.24 -5.46
C THR A 157 -15.17 1.56 -5.87
N LEU A 158 -14.74 2.81 -5.71
CA LEU A 158 -13.39 3.25 -6.06
C LEU A 158 -12.35 2.81 -5.02
N ASN A 159 -12.70 2.76 -3.74
CA ASN A 159 -11.78 2.37 -2.67
C ASN A 159 -11.16 0.99 -2.89
N GLY A 160 -11.95 0.02 -3.38
CA GLY A 160 -11.45 -1.32 -3.71
C GLY A 160 -10.38 -1.33 -4.80
N LEU A 161 -10.36 -0.34 -5.71
CA LEU A 161 -9.31 -0.21 -6.73
C LEU A 161 -7.98 0.28 -6.15
N LEU A 162 -8.01 0.98 -5.01
CA LEU A 162 -6.81 1.48 -4.34
C LEU A 162 -6.26 0.46 -3.33
N VAL A 163 -7.12 -0.11 -2.47
CA VAL A 163 -6.65 -0.91 -1.31
C VAL A 163 -6.40 -2.39 -1.61
N ASN A 164 -6.92 -2.94 -2.72
CA ASN A 164 -6.76 -4.36 -3.07
C ASN A 164 -5.61 -4.60 -4.06
N ARG A 165 -4.57 -3.76 -4.02
CA ARG A 165 -3.39 -3.89 -4.87
C ARG A 165 -2.22 -4.38 -4.02
N ASP A 166 -1.72 -5.57 -4.33
CA ASP A 166 -0.64 -6.19 -3.58
C ASP A 166 0.67 -5.41 -3.70
N GLY A 167 1.31 -5.11 -2.57
CA GLY A 167 2.60 -4.42 -2.52
C GLY A 167 2.54 -2.97 -3.04
N ALA A 168 1.34 -2.41 -3.07
CA ALA A 168 1.06 -1.03 -3.44
C ALA A 168 1.15 -0.09 -2.23
N LEU A 169 0.78 1.19 -2.40
CA LEU A 169 0.89 2.21 -1.35
C LEU A 169 0.26 1.76 -0.03
N PHE A 170 -0.98 1.26 -0.06
CA PHE A 170 -1.72 0.88 1.15
C PHE A 170 -1.02 -0.22 1.96
N ASP A 171 -0.37 -1.18 1.29
CA ASP A 171 0.32 -2.29 1.93
C ASP A 171 1.64 -1.89 2.56
N ASN A 172 2.35 -0.95 1.93
CA ASN A 172 3.70 -0.54 2.33
C ASN A 172 3.71 0.55 3.41
N LEU A 173 2.55 1.03 3.84
CA LEU A 173 2.45 2.01 4.93
C LEU A 173 2.92 1.43 6.27
N PRO A 174 3.54 2.24 7.15
CA PRO A 174 4.08 1.79 8.43
C PRO A 174 3.01 1.60 9.51
N TRP A 175 1.97 0.82 9.21
CA TRP A 175 0.87 0.52 10.13
C TRP A 175 1.38 0.03 11.49
N ALA A 176 2.42 -0.81 11.47
CA ALA A 176 3.05 -1.40 12.65
C ALA A 176 3.67 -0.38 13.60
N LYS A 177 4.28 0.65 13.03
CA LYS A 177 5.19 1.56 13.73
C LYS A 177 4.49 2.87 14.09
N TRP A 178 3.58 3.34 13.25
CA TRP A 178 3.05 4.70 13.34
C TRP A 178 1.57 4.79 13.70
N SER A 179 0.80 3.68 13.70
CA SER A 179 -0.63 3.73 14.06
C SER A 179 -0.84 4.15 15.51
N VAL A 180 -1.47 5.30 15.74
CA VAL A 180 -1.76 5.85 17.08
C VAL A 180 -2.55 4.85 17.92
N ASP A 181 -1.96 4.31 18.98
CA ASP A 181 -2.61 3.29 19.80
C ASP A 181 -2.27 3.51 21.28
N PRO A 182 -2.96 4.44 21.96
CA PRO A 182 -2.69 4.79 23.35
C PRO A 182 -2.75 3.61 24.32
N GLN A 183 -3.55 2.58 24.01
CA GLN A 183 -3.69 1.36 24.80
C GLN A 183 -2.74 0.23 24.40
N GLN A 184 -1.86 0.45 23.40
CA GLN A 184 -0.86 -0.51 22.93
C GLN A 184 -1.41 -1.92 22.58
N ARG A 185 -2.61 -1.98 22.01
CA ARG A 185 -3.32 -3.22 21.67
C ARG A 185 -2.69 -3.99 20.52
N ASN A 186 -1.79 -3.35 19.77
CA ASN A 186 -0.93 -4.03 18.80
C ASN A 186 0.21 -4.85 19.46
N ARG A 187 0.16 -5.05 20.78
CA ARG A 187 1.08 -5.88 21.53
C ARG A 187 0.40 -7.10 22.12
N ASP A 188 1.13 -8.21 22.18
CA ASP A 188 0.67 -9.39 22.90
C ASP A 188 0.72 -9.18 24.43
N ALA A 189 0.23 -10.16 25.20
CA ALA A 189 0.25 -10.11 26.67
C ALA A 189 1.68 -10.03 27.26
N ALA A 190 2.71 -10.37 26.47
CA ALA A 190 4.12 -10.25 26.82
C ALA A 190 4.74 -8.92 26.32
N SER A 191 3.92 -7.99 25.82
CA SER A 191 4.33 -6.72 25.24
C SER A 191 5.21 -6.84 23.97
N ASN A 192 5.22 -7.98 23.30
CA ASN A 192 5.85 -8.12 21.99
C ASN A 192 4.96 -7.52 20.91
N GLN A 193 5.57 -7.01 19.84
CA GLN A 193 4.83 -6.52 18.68
C GLN A 193 4.16 -7.69 17.96
N ILE A 194 2.84 -7.64 17.78
CA ILE A 194 2.08 -8.65 17.03
C ILE A 194 2.58 -8.65 15.57
N ASP A 195 2.54 -9.80 14.86
CA ASP A 195 2.91 -9.87 13.45
C ASP A 195 2.13 -8.84 12.61
N SER A 196 2.83 -8.22 11.66
CA SER A 196 2.37 -7.29 10.63
C SER A 196 0.97 -7.58 10.06
N LYS A 197 0.68 -8.86 9.83
CA LYS A 197 -0.58 -9.34 9.25
C LYS A 197 -1.79 -9.11 10.15
N PHE A 198 -1.59 -8.99 11.46
CA PHE A 198 -2.65 -8.86 12.45
C PHE A 198 -2.72 -7.49 13.11
N HIS A 199 -1.95 -6.51 12.62
CA HIS A 199 -2.03 -5.15 13.14
C HIS A 199 -3.43 -4.56 13.02
N ALA A 200 -3.95 -4.09 14.14
CA ALA A 200 -5.24 -3.43 14.22
C ALA A 200 -5.27 -2.19 13.32
N GLY A 201 -4.15 -1.45 13.22
CA GLY A 201 -4.06 -0.26 12.38
C GLY A 201 -4.44 -0.51 10.91
N LYS A 202 -3.78 -1.45 10.22
CA LYS A 202 -4.10 -1.77 8.82
C LYS A 202 -5.56 -2.19 8.66
N ARG A 203 -6.08 -2.98 9.60
CA ARG A 203 -7.47 -3.43 9.63
C ARG A 203 -8.47 -2.29 9.80
N ASP A 204 -8.19 -1.37 10.72
CA ASP A 204 -9.01 -0.18 10.99
C ASP A 204 -9.10 0.72 9.75
N ALA A 205 -7.94 0.97 9.12
CA ALA A 205 -7.87 1.73 7.87
C ALA A 205 -8.70 1.06 6.77
N TYR A 206 -8.57 -0.26 6.60
CA TYR A 206 -9.38 -1.03 5.66
C TYR A 206 -10.88 -0.90 5.95
N TYR A 207 -11.30 -0.96 7.22
CA TYR A 207 -12.70 -0.76 7.60
C TYR A 207 -13.21 0.65 7.32
N ARG A 208 -12.36 1.68 7.46
CA ARG A 208 -12.67 3.03 6.98
C ARG A 208 -12.85 3.02 5.47
N PHE A 209 -11.99 2.39 4.68
CA PHE A 209 -12.21 2.26 3.23
C PHE A 209 -13.51 1.52 2.86
N MET A 210 -13.98 0.61 3.70
CA MET A 210 -15.27 -0.08 3.53
C MET A 210 -16.48 0.73 4.03
N GLY A 211 -16.27 1.98 4.46
CA GLY A 211 -17.34 2.91 4.86
C GLY A 211 -18.01 2.57 6.18
N LYS A 212 -17.33 1.82 7.05
CA LYS A 212 -17.81 1.51 8.40
C LYS A 212 -17.79 2.75 9.31
N ASP A 213 -16.82 3.65 9.16
CA ASP A 213 -16.72 4.83 10.02
C ASP A 213 -16.30 6.10 9.26
N TRP A 214 -17.21 6.60 8.41
CA TRP A 214 -17.06 7.89 7.72
C TRP A 214 -17.77 9.01 8.47
N GLN A 215 -17.17 10.19 8.51
CA GLN A 215 -17.80 11.38 9.09
C GLN A 215 -19.20 11.62 8.49
N GLY A 216 -20.20 11.79 9.35
CA GLY A 216 -21.61 12.04 9.00
C GLY A 216 -22.37 10.85 8.39
N ARG A 217 -21.66 9.74 8.11
CA ARG A 217 -22.18 8.54 7.43
C ARG A 217 -21.65 7.25 8.05
N SER A 218 -21.20 7.32 9.29
CA SER A 218 -20.64 6.22 10.04
C SER A 218 -21.69 5.12 10.22
N ALA A 219 -21.29 3.86 10.11
CA ALA A 219 -22.13 2.71 10.41
C ALA A 219 -21.99 2.26 11.87
N ALA A 220 -21.22 2.97 12.69
CA ALA A 220 -21.16 2.73 14.13
C ALA A 220 -22.55 2.90 14.75
N ILE A 221 -22.92 2.01 15.66
CA ILE A 221 -24.27 1.93 16.21
C ILE A 221 -24.68 3.26 16.87
N GLY A 222 -23.79 3.88 17.65
CA GLY A 222 -24.00 5.22 18.22
C GLY A 222 -24.32 6.28 17.17
N ASN A 223 -23.60 6.31 16.04
CA ASN A 223 -23.85 7.28 14.96
C ASN A 223 -25.12 6.98 14.16
N VAL A 224 -25.52 5.72 14.03
CA VAL A 224 -26.83 5.35 13.45
C VAL A 224 -27.96 5.80 14.38
N ALA A 225 -27.82 5.58 15.69
CA ALA A 225 -28.80 6.00 16.69
C ALA A 225 -28.96 7.52 16.74
N LEU A 226 -27.84 8.26 16.72
CA LEU A 226 -27.83 9.72 16.75
C LEU A 226 -28.46 10.33 15.49
N ARG A 227 -28.25 9.71 14.32
CA ARG A 227 -28.93 10.12 13.08
C ARG A 227 -30.43 9.91 13.13
N LEU A 228 -30.88 8.75 13.62
CA LEU A 228 -32.31 8.47 13.77
C LEU A 228 -32.94 9.42 14.80
N LYS A 229 -32.23 9.74 15.88
CA LYS A 229 -32.67 10.73 16.87
C LYS A 229 -32.89 12.10 16.23
N TYR A 230 -31.92 12.60 15.45
CA TYR A 230 -32.08 13.89 14.78
C TYR A 230 -33.18 13.92 13.73
N LEU A 231 -33.45 12.78 13.08
CA LEU A 231 -34.56 12.65 12.14
C LEU A 231 -35.91 12.75 12.87
N LEU A 232 -36.06 12.07 14.01
CA LEU A 232 -37.24 12.19 14.89
C LEU A 232 -37.44 13.63 15.40
N GLU A 233 -36.36 14.30 15.83
CA GLU A 233 -36.41 15.70 16.28
C GLU A 233 -36.80 16.68 15.17
N SER A 234 -36.41 16.42 13.91
CA SER A 234 -36.81 17.26 12.79
C SER A 234 -38.29 17.12 12.45
N ASP A 235 -38.87 15.93 12.61
CA ASP A 235 -40.29 15.68 12.37
C ASP A 235 -41.16 16.34 13.45
N GLU A 236 -40.72 16.36 14.71
CA GLU A 236 -41.43 17.05 15.80
C GLU A 236 -41.49 18.58 15.59
N ASN A 237 -40.38 19.20 15.14
CA ASN A 237 -40.32 20.65 14.93
C ASN A 237 -41.15 21.12 13.71
N ASN A 238 -41.31 20.29 12.69
CA ASN A 238 -42.10 20.66 11.51
C ASN A 238 -43.61 20.63 11.77
N ASN A 239 -44.09 19.90 12.78
CA ASN A 239 -45.50 19.76 13.10
C ASN A 239 -46.06 20.87 14.00
N SER A 240 -45.23 21.80 14.51
CA SER A 240 -45.67 22.86 15.44
C SER A 240 -46.02 24.20 14.80
N ASP A 241 -45.76 24.40 13.50
CA ASP A 241 -45.80 25.73 12.85
C ASP A 241 -46.93 25.90 11.78
N ASP A 242 -47.89 24.97 11.69
CA ASP A 242 -48.92 24.93 10.62
C ASP A 242 -50.14 25.88 10.81
N ASP A 243 -50.02 26.96 11.59
CA ASP A 243 -51.12 27.89 11.90
C ASP A 243 -50.96 29.34 11.35
N ASP A 244 -50.02 29.64 10.43
CA ASP A 244 -49.90 31.00 9.86
C ASP A 244 -49.81 31.05 8.32
N ASP A 245 -50.75 31.81 7.73
CA ASP A 245 -51.06 31.97 6.31
C ASP A 245 -49.86 32.49 5.48
N GLY A 246 -49.14 31.61 4.77
CA GLY A 246 -48.00 32.04 3.93
C GLY A 246 -47.66 31.08 2.79
N ALA A 247 -48.38 31.19 1.67
CA ALA A 247 -48.18 30.41 0.46
C ALA A 247 -46.74 30.45 -0.11
N ALA A 248 -45.95 29.40 0.16
CA ALA A 248 -44.73 29.08 -0.58
C ALA A 248 -44.77 27.62 -1.09
N PRO A 249 -44.34 27.34 -2.33
CA PRO A 249 -44.50 26.04 -2.95
C PRO A 249 -43.41 25.07 -2.44
N SER A 250 -43.73 24.29 -1.40
CA SER A 250 -42.91 23.15 -0.98
C SER A 250 -43.03 22.00 -1.99
N LEU A 251 -41.89 21.44 -2.38
CA LEU A 251 -41.76 20.17 -3.11
C LEU A 251 -42.27 19.00 -2.22
N LYS A 252 -43.57 18.93 -1.93
CA LYS A 252 -44.23 17.81 -1.25
C LYS A 252 -44.57 16.73 -2.28
N GLY A 253 -43.69 15.73 -2.38
CA GLY A 253 -43.99 14.46 -3.05
C GLY A 253 -44.83 13.56 -2.13
N GLY A 254 -46.14 13.51 -2.36
CA GLY A 254 -47.11 12.42 -2.10
C GLY A 254 -47.03 11.50 -0.86
N ASN A 255 -47.98 11.66 0.06
CA ASN A 255 -48.85 10.65 0.72
C ASN A 255 -48.31 9.35 1.37
N ASN A 256 -47.01 9.22 1.69
CA ASN A 256 -46.47 8.01 2.35
C ASN A 256 -46.08 8.20 3.84
N ASP A 257 -46.69 9.14 4.57
CA ASP A 257 -46.29 9.44 5.95
C ASP A 257 -46.52 8.26 6.93
N MET A 258 -47.48 7.36 6.67
CA MET A 258 -47.74 6.21 7.53
C MET A 258 -46.64 5.13 7.47
N ASP A 259 -45.87 5.06 6.37
CA ASP A 259 -44.75 4.13 6.22
C ASP A 259 -43.49 4.64 6.95
N SER A 260 -43.41 5.94 7.26
CA SER A 260 -42.24 6.56 7.89
C SER A 260 -42.08 6.10 9.34
N ASP A 261 -43.12 6.19 10.16
CA ASP A 261 -43.06 5.84 11.59
C ASP A 261 -42.76 4.35 11.81
N GLU A 262 -43.34 3.48 10.98
CA GLU A 262 -43.05 2.04 11.02
C GLU A 262 -41.58 1.75 10.62
N SER A 263 -41.05 2.48 9.63
CA SER A 263 -39.64 2.36 9.24
C SER A 263 -38.66 2.83 10.33
N GLN A 264 -39.00 3.92 11.04
CA GLN A 264 -38.18 4.49 12.10
C GLN A 264 -38.19 3.60 13.35
N THR A 265 -39.36 3.07 13.75
CA THR A 265 -39.49 2.10 14.85
C THR A 265 -38.77 0.78 14.54
N ALA A 266 -38.88 0.28 13.31
CA ALA A 266 -38.14 -0.90 12.85
C ALA A 266 -36.62 -0.67 12.90
N LEU A 267 -36.16 0.51 12.49
CA LEU A 267 -34.75 0.87 12.56
C LEU A 267 -34.25 0.99 14.00
N ALA A 268 -34.99 1.66 14.90
CA ALA A 268 -34.66 1.75 16.33
C ALA A 268 -34.57 0.35 16.98
N THR A 269 -35.53 -0.53 16.67
CA THR A 269 -35.52 -1.93 17.11
C THR A 269 -34.27 -2.65 16.60
N ARG A 270 -33.90 -2.43 15.34
CA ARG A 270 -32.72 -3.05 14.74
C ARG A 270 -31.41 -2.55 15.36
N ILE A 271 -31.32 -1.27 15.68
CA ILE A 271 -30.18 -0.66 16.39
C ILE A 271 -30.00 -1.32 17.75
N LEU A 272 -31.07 -1.47 18.54
CA LEU A 272 -31.03 -2.15 19.84
C LEU A 272 -30.61 -3.63 19.72
N GLN A 273 -31.16 -4.36 18.75
CA GLN A 273 -30.77 -5.75 18.51
C GLN A 273 -29.28 -5.89 18.21
N LEU A 274 -28.72 -4.97 17.42
CA LEU A 274 -27.29 -4.95 17.12
C LEU A 274 -26.47 -4.63 18.39
N GLN A 275 -26.91 -3.66 19.20
CA GLN A 275 -26.23 -3.28 20.43
C GLN A 275 -26.24 -4.41 21.47
N ILE A 276 -27.34 -5.15 21.60
CA ILE A 276 -27.44 -6.32 22.48
C ILE A 276 -26.48 -7.40 22.00
N ARG A 277 -26.45 -7.68 20.70
CA ARG A 277 -25.54 -8.68 20.14
C ARG A 277 -24.07 -8.31 20.36
N GLU A 278 -23.71 -7.04 20.19
CA GLU A 278 -22.36 -6.55 20.47
C GLU A 278 -22.01 -6.71 21.96
N SER A 279 -22.93 -6.34 22.86
CA SER A 279 -22.73 -6.48 24.31
C SER A 279 -22.63 -7.95 24.74
N GLN A 280 -23.37 -8.85 24.09
CA GLN A 280 -23.26 -10.31 24.31
C GLN A 280 -21.91 -10.87 23.84
N MET A 281 -21.36 -10.34 22.74
CA MET A 281 -20.02 -10.72 22.28
C MET A 281 -18.93 -10.22 23.25
N GLU A 282 -19.08 -8.99 23.78
CA GLU A 282 -18.19 -8.45 24.80
C GLU A 282 -18.25 -9.28 26.08
N LEU A 283 -19.45 -9.65 26.54
CA LEU A 283 -19.66 -10.54 27.67
C LEU A 283 -18.94 -11.89 27.48
N ALA A 284 -19.07 -12.51 26.30
CA ALA A 284 -18.39 -13.77 25.99
C ALA A 284 -16.85 -13.63 26.00
N GLY A 285 -16.33 -12.48 25.57
CA GLY A 285 -14.90 -12.17 25.67
C GLY A 285 -14.43 -12.06 27.13
N MET A 286 -15.18 -11.33 27.96
CA MET A 286 -14.90 -11.18 29.38
C MET A 286 -14.94 -12.53 30.13
N GLU A 287 -15.87 -13.42 29.76
CA GLU A 287 -15.93 -14.77 30.34
C GLU A 287 -14.70 -15.62 29.97
N ALA A 288 -14.19 -15.48 28.74
CA ALA A 288 -12.96 -16.14 28.33
C ALA A 288 -11.73 -15.59 29.08
N GLU A 289 -11.67 -14.27 29.31
CA GLU A 289 -10.61 -13.63 30.09
C GLU A 289 -10.66 -14.04 31.57
N LEU A 290 -11.85 -14.09 32.19
CA LEU A 290 -12.04 -14.60 33.55
C LEU A 290 -11.57 -16.05 33.70
N ALA A 291 -11.85 -16.89 32.70
CA ALA A 291 -11.38 -18.27 32.69
C ALA A 291 -9.84 -18.36 32.60
N ALA A 292 -9.20 -17.43 31.89
CA ALA A 292 -7.75 -17.35 31.78
C ALA A 292 -7.08 -16.77 33.04
N ALA A 293 -7.71 -15.79 33.70
CA ALA A 293 -7.17 -15.03 34.84
C ALA A 293 -7.14 -15.80 36.19
N SER A 294 -7.22 -17.13 36.17
CA SER A 294 -7.39 -18.02 37.35
C SER A 294 -6.34 -17.91 38.49
N GLY A 295 -5.33 -17.03 38.38
CA GLY A 295 -4.25 -16.87 39.35
C GLY A 295 -4.16 -15.51 40.06
N ASP A 296 -4.94 -14.49 39.66
CA ASP A 296 -4.86 -13.14 40.23
C ASP A 296 -6.23 -12.66 40.74
N ALA A 297 -6.39 -12.60 42.06
CA ALA A 297 -7.67 -12.32 42.71
C ALA A 297 -8.16 -10.88 42.46
N ASP A 298 -7.25 -9.91 42.42
CA ASP A 298 -7.61 -8.49 42.24
C ASP A 298 -8.14 -8.26 40.81
N SER A 299 -7.47 -8.84 39.82
CA SER A 299 -7.91 -8.82 38.42
C SER A 299 -9.26 -9.53 38.23
N GLN A 300 -9.50 -10.62 38.94
CA GLN A 300 -10.77 -11.35 38.87
C GLN A 300 -11.95 -10.55 39.41
N ASP A 301 -11.79 -9.85 40.53
CA ASP A 301 -12.84 -9.02 41.13
C ASP A 301 -13.25 -7.87 40.20
N GLU A 302 -12.28 -7.23 39.54
CA GLU A 302 -12.54 -6.17 38.56
C GLU A 302 -13.31 -6.71 37.33
N LEU A 303 -12.85 -7.83 36.75
CA LEU A 303 -13.52 -8.48 35.62
C LEU A 303 -14.95 -8.95 35.98
N CYS A 304 -15.18 -9.44 37.19
CA CYS A 304 -16.51 -9.84 37.66
C CYS A 304 -17.46 -8.64 37.78
N LYS A 305 -16.95 -7.49 38.23
CA LYS A 305 -17.74 -6.26 38.30
C LYS A 305 -18.16 -5.79 36.89
N ILE A 306 -17.21 -5.77 35.95
CA ILE A 306 -17.49 -5.39 34.56
C ILE A 306 -18.50 -6.36 33.92
N LYS A 307 -18.38 -7.66 34.21
CA LYS A 307 -19.35 -8.67 33.76
C LYS A 307 -20.76 -8.37 34.25
N LEU A 308 -20.95 -8.09 35.55
CA LEU A 308 -22.26 -7.76 36.11
C LEU A 308 -22.85 -6.49 35.48
N ASP A 309 -22.01 -5.45 35.30
CA ASP A 309 -22.44 -4.20 34.66
C ASP A 309 -22.91 -4.45 33.20
N LEU A 310 -22.27 -5.36 32.47
CA LEU A 310 -22.68 -5.77 31.11
C LEU A 310 -23.99 -6.57 31.10
N GLU A 311 -24.20 -7.48 32.05
CA GLU A 311 -25.45 -8.25 32.18
C GLU A 311 -26.64 -7.32 32.47
N ASP A 312 -26.48 -6.37 33.40
CA ASP A 312 -27.49 -5.36 33.72
C ASP A 312 -27.79 -4.46 32.51
N LYS A 313 -26.76 -4.09 31.75
CA LYS A 313 -26.91 -3.32 30.50
C LYS A 313 -27.72 -4.10 29.46
N ILE A 314 -27.44 -5.39 29.26
CA ILE A 314 -28.19 -6.26 28.35
C ILE A 314 -29.65 -6.34 28.77
N ALA A 315 -29.93 -6.59 30.06
CA ALA A 315 -31.29 -6.65 30.58
C ALA A 315 -32.07 -5.34 30.38
N ASN A 316 -31.42 -4.19 30.57
CA ASN A 316 -32.02 -2.88 30.32
C ASN A 316 -32.36 -2.68 28.83
N MET A 317 -31.48 -3.08 27.92
CA MET A 317 -31.72 -3.00 26.47
C MET A 317 -32.85 -3.94 26.01
N GLU A 318 -32.93 -5.15 26.56
CA GLU A 318 -34.03 -6.08 26.27
C GLU A 318 -35.37 -5.53 26.74
N ASN A 319 -35.39 -4.89 27.92
CA ASN A 319 -36.58 -4.18 28.42
C ASN A 319 -36.97 -3.02 27.50
N ASP A 320 -36.02 -2.22 27.02
CA ASP A 320 -36.29 -1.11 26.10
C ASP A 320 -36.80 -1.61 24.73
N MET A 321 -36.29 -2.73 24.24
CA MET A 321 -36.80 -3.38 23.03
C MET A 321 -38.23 -3.90 23.22
N ALA A 322 -38.52 -4.52 24.37
CA ALA A 322 -39.87 -4.97 24.70
C ALA A 322 -40.86 -3.80 24.81
N LYS A 323 -40.42 -2.65 25.33
CA LYS A 323 -41.22 -1.43 25.37
C LYS A 323 -41.60 -0.95 23.97
N ILE A 324 -40.63 -0.88 23.03
CA ILE A 324 -40.90 -0.51 21.63
C ILE A 324 -41.92 -1.46 20.99
N GLY A 325 -41.84 -2.77 21.26
CA GLY A 325 -42.79 -3.75 20.71
C GLY A 325 -44.18 -3.77 21.37
N SER A 326 -44.31 -3.26 22.60
CA SER A 326 -45.56 -3.30 23.39
C SER A 326 -46.48 -2.09 23.15
N VAL A 327 -45.91 -0.96 22.73
CA VAL A 327 -46.65 0.27 22.46
C VAL A 327 -47.15 0.18 21.01
N GLY A 328 -48.47 0.33 20.79
CA GLY A 328 -49.04 0.34 19.44
C GLY A 328 -48.52 1.51 18.58
N SER A 329 -49.11 1.71 17.41
CA SER A 329 -48.72 2.73 16.39
C SER A 329 -48.56 4.18 16.89
N THR A 330 -48.94 4.51 18.13
CA THR A 330 -48.75 5.82 18.77
C THR A 330 -47.60 5.81 19.79
N THR A 331 -46.44 5.24 19.43
CA THR A 331 -45.24 5.39 20.26
C THR A 331 -44.75 6.84 20.14
N SER A 332 -44.67 7.56 21.28
CA SER A 332 -44.18 8.95 21.27
C SER A 332 -42.73 8.97 20.82
N ALA A 333 -42.41 9.72 19.76
CA ALA A 333 -41.06 9.93 19.24
C ALA A 333 -40.05 10.31 20.36
N THR A 334 -40.52 11.03 21.39
CA THR A 334 -39.79 11.35 22.61
C THR A 334 -39.28 10.10 23.37
N MET A 335 -40.07 9.02 23.44
CA MET A 335 -39.66 7.76 24.08
C MET A 335 -38.56 7.06 23.29
N ILE A 336 -38.70 6.98 21.96
CA ILE A 336 -37.69 6.40 21.07
C ILE A 336 -36.41 7.25 21.13
N GLY A 337 -36.53 8.57 21.12
CA GLY A 337 -35.41 9.50 21.29
C GLY A 337 -34.62 9.26 22.58
N GLY A 338 -35.30 9.03 23.70
CA GLY A 338 -34.66 8.69 24.98
C GLY A 338 -33.93 7.33 24.95
N ILE A 339 -34.49 6.33 24.28
CA ILE A 339 -33.83 5.02 24.10
C ILE A 339 -32.58 5.17 23.22
N LEU A 340 -32.67 5.92 22.12
CA LEU A 340 -31.54 6.18 21.23
C LEU A 340 -30.43 6.96 21.94
N GLU A 341 -30.78 7.91 22.80
CA GLU A 341 -29.82 8.63 23.64
C GLU A 341 -29.10 7.70 24.62
N ASN A 342 -29.79 6.73 25.22
CA ASN A 342 -29.14 5.70 26.03
C ASN A 342 -28.14 4.88 25.19
N VAL A 343 -28.52 4.46 23.97
CA VAL A 343 -27.61 3.74 23.06
C VAL A 343 -26.38 4.57 22.72
N VAL A 344 -26.54 5.88 22.47
CA VAL A 344 -25.44 6.81 22.22
C VAL A 344 -24.51 6.89 23.43
N ASN A 345 -25.05 7.10 24.63
CA ASN A 345 -24.27 7.18 25.87
C ASN A 345 -23.52 5.88 26.18
N TRP A 346 -24.17 4.74 25.93
CA TRP A 346 -23.56 3.41 26.08
C TRP A 346 -22.45 3.14 25.06
N SER A 347 -22.56 3.72 23.87
CA SER A 347 -21.54 3.59 22.83
C SER A 347 -20.27 4.37 23.19
N THR A 348 -20.40 5.49 23.92
CA THR A 348 -19.24 6.35 24.26
C THR A 348 -18.51 5.95 25.54
N LYS A 349 -19.02 4.98 26.32
CA LYS A 349 -18.44 4.51 27.61
C LYS A 349 -17.95 5.67 28.51
N ASP A 350 -18.76 6.73 28.66
CA ASP A 350 -18.45 7.93 29.46
C ASP A 350 -17.07 8.57 29.19
N GLY A 351 -16.51 8.37 27.98
CA GLY A 351 -15.20 8.89 27.60
C GLY A 351 -14.00 8.10 28.15
N GLN A 352 -14.21 7.01 28.90
CA GLN A 352 -13.13 6.20 29.46
C GLN A 352 -12.34 5.41 28.41
N ASN A 353 -12.80 5.37 27.15
CA ASN A 353 -12.14 4.69 26.04
C ASN A 353 -12.30 5.46 24.72
N ALA A 354 -12.07 6.77 24.73
CA ALA A 354 -12.18 7.60 23.53
C ALA A 354 -11.27 7.09 22.42
N ALA A 355 -11.84 6.91 21.21
CA ALA A 355 -11.04 6.49 20.07
C ALA A 355 -10.00 7.55 19.69
N PRO A 356 -8.74 7.15 19.44
CA PRO A 356 -7.70 8.07 18.98
C PRO A 356 -7.99 8.62 17.59
N TYR A 357 -8.72 7.86 16.77
CA TYR A 357 -9.14 8.23 15.42
C TYR A 357 -10.44 7.49 15.06
N ARG A 358 -11.13 7.94 14.01
CA ARG A 358 -12.37 7.30 13.52
C ARG A 358 -12.07 5.88 13.02
N GLY A 359 -12.86 4.90 13.44
CA GLY A 359 -12.79 3.52 12.99
C GLY A 359 -11.80 2.67 13.78
N ALA A 360 -11.22 3.20 14.85
CA ALA A 360 -10.31 2.46 15.72
C ALA A 360 -11.06 1.30 16.41
N THR A 361 -10.83 0.06 15.96
CA THR A 361 -11.56 -1.12 16.47
C THR A 361 -11.31 -1.25 17.96
N GLY A 362 -12.32 -1.49 18.80
CA GLY A 362 -12.18 -1.68 20.25
C GLY A 362 -12.05 -0.38 21.06
N TYR A 363 -12.15 0.77 20.42
CA TYR A 363 -12.39 2.05 21.11
C TYR A 363 -13.86 2.47 20.96
N ALA A 364 -14.30 3.39 21.82
CA ALA A 364 -15.61 4.00 21.69
C ALA A 364 -15.67 4.87 20.40
N PRO A 365 -16.68 4.68 19.52
CA PRO A 365 -16.75 5.41 18.26
C PRO A 365 -16.83 6.92 18.48
N ILE A 366 -16.19 7.67 17.59
CA ILE A 366 -16.30 9.13 17.56
C ILE A 366 -17.70 9.48 17.04
N LEU A 367 -18.48 10.18 17.86
CA LEU A 367 -19.83 10.58 17.50
C LEU A 367 -19.82 11.71 16.47
N ASP A 368 -20.71 11.61 15.48
CA ASP A 368 -20.92 12.64 14.47
C ASP A 368 -21.68 13.82 15.06
N SER A 369 -21.27 15.04 14.69
CA SER A 369 -22.03 16.24 15.05
C SER A 369 -23.31 16.36 14.22
N LYS A 370 -24.23 17.26 14.63
CA LYS A 370 -25.43 17.56 13.85
C LYS A 370 -25.09 18.12 12.47
N GLU A 371 -24.04 18.93 12.39
CA GLU A 371 -23.51 19.48 11.14
C GLU A 371 -22.92 18.38 10.25
N ASP A 372 -22.18 17.43 10.83
CA ASP A 372 -21.62 16.29 10.10
C ASP A 372 -22.73 15.46 9.43
N ILE A 373 -23.82 15.22 10.15
CA ILE A 373 -24.96 14.43 9.67
C ILE A 373 -25.76 15.15 8.60
N ALA A 374 -25.96 16.46 8.77
CA ALA A 374 -26.66 17.32 7.83
C ALA A 374 -25.90 17.47 6.51
N GLY A 375 -24.56 17.37 6.54
CA GLY A 375 -23.73 17.27 5.34
C GLY A 375 -24.11 16.06 4.48
N SER A 376 -24.80 16.28 3.35
CA SER A 376 -25.20 15.18 2.47
C SER A 376 -24.06 14.65 1.60
N LEU A 377 -23.06 15.50 1.34
CA LEU A 377 -21.89 15.22 0.51
C LEU A 377 -20.68 14.94 1.40
N LEU A 378 -20.01 13.82 1.14
CA LEU A 378 -18.74 13.52 1.77
C LEU A 378 -17.69 14.55 1.30
N PRO A 379 -16.72 14.92 2.15
CA PRO A 379 -15.67 15.87 1.77
C PRO A 379 -14.68 15.29 0.75
N TYR A 380 -14.76 14.00 0.43
CA TYR A 380 -13.81 13.30 -0.43
C TYR A 380 -14.12 13.49 -1.91
N THR A 381 -13.10 13.84 -2.68
CA THR A 381 -13.14 13.91 -4.15
C THR A 381 -12.54 12.66 -4.80
N SER A 382 -11.75 11.89 -4.05
CA SER A 382 -11.16 10.62 -4.47
C SER A 382 -10.84 9.71 -3.26
N PRO A 383 -10.59 8.41 -3.47
CA PRO A 383 -10.04 7.53 -2.43
C PRO A 383 -8.72 8.02 -1.82
N PHE A 384 -7.93 8.80 -2.55
CA PHE A 384 -6.68 9.38 -2.05
C PHE A 384 -6.92 10.45 -0.98
N ASP A 385 -8.06 11.15 -1.01
CA ASP A 385 -8.42 12.10 0.05
C ASP A 385 -8.75 11.37 1.36
N LEU A 386 -9.45 10.24 1.26
CA LEU A 386 -9.69 9.37 2.41
C LEU A 386 -8.38 8.76 2.92
N LEU A 387 -7.48 8.35 2.02
CA LEU A 387 -6.16 7.87 2.42
C LEU A 387 -5.38 8.97 3.16
N LYS A 388 -5.39 10.20 2.65
CA LYS A 388 -4.77 11.36 3.30
C LYS A 388 -5.30 11.55 4.73
N GLU A 389 -6.62 11.54 4.92
CA GLU A 389 -7.23 11.63 6.26
C GLU A 389 -6.75 10.48 7.16
N ILE A 390 -6.68 9.25 6.65
CA ILE A 390 -6.15 8.10 7.40
C ILE A 390 -4.68 8.31 7.79
N LEU A 391 -3.85 8.84 6.89
CA LEU A 391 -2.45 9.14 7.22
C LEU A 391 -2.36 10.20 8.33
N GLU A 392 -3.16 11.26 8.25
CA GLU A 392 -3.17 12.37 9.20
C GLU A 392 -3.73 11.95 10.57
N ASP A 393 -4.88 11.28 10.62
CA ASP A 393 -5.54 10.90 11.87
C ASP A 393 -4.89 9.68 12.52
N GLN A 394 -4.69 8.62 11.74
CA GLN A 394 -4.38 7.31 12.28
C GLN A 394 -2.87 7.07 12.36
N LEU A 395 -2.09 7.51 11.37
CA LEU A 395 -0.62 7.40 11.42
C LEU A 395 0.05 8.64 12.02
N ASN A 396 -0.73 9.69 12.30
CA ASN A 396 -0.21 11.01 12.67
C ASN A 396 0.92 11.45 11.73
N ALA A 397 0.71 11.32 10.42
CA ALA A 397 1.71 11.51 9.38
C ALA A 397 1.18 12.40 8.25
N LYS A 398 2.08 13.19 7.66
CA LYS A 398 1.81 14.07 6.52
C LYS A 398 2.63 13.63 5.33
N VAL A 399 2.04 13.67 4.14
CA VAL A 399 2.79 13.52 2.88
C VAL A 399 3.55 14.81 2.60
N ILE A 400 4.89 14.72 2.53
CA ILE A 400 5.75 15.89 2.26
C ILE A 400 6.30 15.92 0.83
N GLY A 401 6.29 14.79 0.13
CA GLY A 401 6.79 14.67 -1.23
C GLY A 401 6.26 13.42 -1.92
N CYS A 402 6.10 13.48 -3.24
CA CYS A 402 5.87 12.32 -4.10
C CYS A 402 6.94 12.31 -5.19
N VAL A 403 7.55 11.16 -5.46
CA VAL A 403 8.66 11.03 -6.41
C VAL A 403 8.37 9.88 -7.38
N LEU A 404 8.70 10.08 -8.65
CA LEU A 404 8.84 9.03 -9.64
C LEU A 404 10.30 8.60 -9.70
N GLU A 405 10.54 7.31 -9.59
CA GLU A 405 11.88 6.73 -9.61
C GLU A 405 12.00 5.59 -10.60
N ASN A 406 13.23 5.30 -11.04
CA ASN A 406 13.49 4.10 -11.82
C ASN A 406 13.53 2.90 -10.87
N THR A 407 12.73 1.91 -11.20
CA THR A 407 12.57 0.68 -10.43
C THR A 407 13.25 -0.51 -11.07
N SER A 408 13.73 -0.35 -12.32
CA SER A 408 14.52 -1.35 -13.01
C SER A 408 15.93 -1.43 -12.41
N LEU A 409 16.36 -2.65 -12.08
CA LEU A 409 17.75 -2.96 -11.74
C LEU A 409 18.61 -3.25 -12.98
N LEU A 410 17.99 -3.43 -14.15
CA LEU A 410 18.64 -3.74 -15.41
C LEU A 410 19.08 -2.45 -16.11
N LYS A 411 20.34 -2.38 -16.55
CA LYS A 411 20.86 -1.20 -17.23
C LYS A 411 20.19 -1.03 -18.59
N GLY A 412 19.90 0.23 -18.95
CA GLY A 412 19.23 0.59 -20.20
C GLY A 412 17.71 0.46 -20.16
N ASN A 413 17.14 -0.24 -19.17
CA ASN A 413 15.70 -0.36 -19.01
C ASN A 413 15.21 0.64 -17.96
N VAL A 414 14.12 1.33 -18.29
CA VAL A 414 13.49 2.31 -17.39
C VAL A 414 12.07 1.87 -17.10
N VAL A 415 11.81 1.56 -15.84
CA VAL A 415 10.47 1.24 -15.34
C VAL A 415 10.14 2.23 -14.24
N LEU A 416 9.20 3.12 -14.50
CA LEU A 416 8.81 4.15 -13.53
C LEU A 416 7.94 3.54 -12.43
N GLY A 417 8.34 3.75 -11.18
CA GLY A 417 7.49 3.52 -10.02
C GLY A 417 7.31 4.79 -9.21
N GLY A 418 6.46 4.70 -8.19
CA GLY A 418 6.18 5.79 -7.27
C GLY A 418 6.84 5.58 -5.91
N ALA A 419 7.13 6.69 -5.26
CA ALA A 419 7.46 6.72 -3.84
C ALA A 419 6.77 7.92 -3.18
N VAL A 420 6.17 7.69 -2.01
CA VAL A 420 5.57 8.72 -1.18
C VAL A 420 6.45 8.94 0.04
N VAL A 421 6.88 10.18 0.27
CA VAL A 421 7.67 10.55 1.44
C VAL A 421 6.73 11.04 2.52
N LEU A 422 6.65 10.27 3.60
CA LEU A 422 5.86 10.60 4.78
C LEU A 422 6.75 11.23 5.85
N GLN A 423 6.20 12.19 6.57
CA GLN A 423 6.78 12.74 7.78
C GLN A 423 5.78 12.64 8.92
N ARG A 424 6.21 12.04 10.03
CA ARG A 424 5.39 11.99 11.24
C ARG A 424 5.21 13.39 11.82
N ILE A 425 3.98 13.79 12.08
CA ILE A 425 3.63 15.11 12.61
C ILE A 425 4.15 15.19 14.05
N THR A 426 4.94 16.22 14.34
CA THR A 426 5.42 16.45 15.70
C THR A 426 4.29 17.10 16.52
N PRO A 427 3.81 16.47 17.59
CA PRO A 427 2.79 17.07 18.44
C PRO A 427 3.29 18.36 19.07
N LYS A 428 2.35 19.27 19.33
CA LYS A 428 2.62 20.50 20.05
C LYS A 428 2.12 20.36 21.47
N LYS A 429 3.02 20.55 22.44
CA LYS A 429 2.72 20.57 23.86
C LYS A 429 2.72 21.99 24.37
N THR A 430 1.59 22.42 24.93
CA THR A 430 1.49 23.71 25.60
C THR A 430 2.02 23.55 27.02
N THR A 431 3.09 24.28 27.36
CA THR A 431 3.66 24.30 28.71
C THR A 431 3.64 25.72 29.27
N LYS A 432 3.38 25.86 30.57
CA LYS A 432 3.40 27.16 31.25
C LYS A 432 4.81 27.48 31.70
N ILE A 433 5.48 28.42 31.03
CA ILE A 433 6.79 28.93 31.42
C ILE A 433 6.59 30.32 32.00
N MET A 434 6.91 30.50 33.29
CA MET A 434 6.73 31.79 34.00
C MET A 434 5.30 32.36 33.97
N GLY A 435 4.28 31.50 33.82
CA GLY A 435 2.88 31.91 33.74
C GLY A 435 2.37 32.19 32.33
N GLU A 436 3.24 32.20 31.32
CA GLU A 436 2.86 32.30 29.91
C GLU A 436 2.74 30.90 29.28
N GLU A 437 1.71 30.68 28.48
CA GLU A 437 1.50 29.43 27.74
C GLU A 437 2.36 29.44 26.47
N VAL A 438 3.39 28.60 26.45
CA VAL A 438 4.30 28.42 25.31
C VAL A 438 4.03 27.06 24.67
N THR A 439 3.77 27.05 23.36
CA THR A 439 3.64 25.82 22.58
C THR A 439 5.02 25.38 22.09
N ILE A 440 5.45 24.18 22.51
CA ILE A 440 6.73 23.59 22.15
C ILE A 440 6.44 22.28 21.40
N ASN A 441 7.25 21.97 20.38
CA ASN A 441 7.16 20.67 19.70
C ASN A 441 7.65 19.56 20.63
N ASP A 442 6.82 18.56 20.88
CA ASP A 442 7.17 17.37 21.66
C ASP A 442 7.66 16.27 20.72
N TYR A 443 8.97 16.17 20.57
CA TYR A 443 9.61 15.19 19.68
C TYR A 443 9.60 13.76 20.26
N GLU A 444 9.35 13.62 21.56
CA GLU A 444 9.40 12.35 22.29
C GLU A 444 8.01 11.73 22.50
N GLU A 445 6.93 12.44 22.19
CA GLU A 445 5.57 11.90 22.23
C GLU A 445 5.41 10.77 21.20
N ASP A 446 5.06 9.59 21.70
CA ASP A 446 5.10 8.36 20.94
C ASP A 446 3.70 7.84 20.58
N TYR A 447 2.64 8.43 21.15
CA TYR A 447 1.24 8.03 20.95
C TYR A 447 0.99 6.54 21.22
N GLY A 448 1.73 5.96 22.17
CA GLY A 448 1.66 4.55 22.52
C GLY A 448 2.57 3.63 21.68
N ASN A 449 3.33 4.16 20.71
CA ASN A 449 4.28 3.39 19.92
C ASN A 449 5.72 3.69 20.33
N PRO A 450 6.32 2.89 21.23
CA PRO A 450 7.70 3.14 21.63
C PRO A 450 8.61 3.07 20.40
N ASN A 451 9.55 4.01 20.33
CA ASN A 451 10.50 4.26 19.24
C ASN A 451 10.00 5.13 18.07
N ALA A 452 8.70 5.42 17.96
CA ALA A 452 8.23 6.34 16.95
C ALA A 452 8.49 7.78 17.43
N LYS A 453 9.20 8.59 16.64
CA LYS A 453 9.54 9.98 17.00
C LYS A 453 8.84 11.00 16.12
N GLY A 454 8.49 12.15 16.69
CA GLY A 454 7.96 13.28 15.91
C GLY A 454 8.98 13.75 14.88
N GLY A 455 8.55 14.00 13.63
CA GLY A 455 9.41 14.45 12.54
C GLY A 455 10.19 13.34 11.83
N GLU A 456 10.07 12.08 12.28
CA GLU A 456 10.62 10.92 11.58
C GLU A 456 10.09 10.88 10.13
N MET A 457 10.99 10.59 9.18
CA MET A 457 10.65 10.49 7.76
C MET A 457 10.71 9.03 7.32
N MET A 458 9.80 8.66 6.42
CA MET A 458 9.78 7.34 5.81
C MET A 458 9.47 7.45 4.33
N ILE A 459 10.18 6.70 3.51
CA ILE A 459 9.88 6.52 2.09
C ILE A 459 8.98 5.29 1.98
N VAL A 460 7.77 5.48 1.47
CA VAL A 460 6.81 4.41 1.21
C VAL A 460 6.78 4.15 -0.27
N GLU A 461 7.21 2.96 -0.66
CA GLU A 461 7.22 2.55 -2.05
C GLU A 461 5.80 2.28 -2.54
N CYS A 462 5.48 2.70 -3.76
CA CYS A 462 4.15 2.51 -4.34
C CYS A 462 4.22 2.39 -5.86
N ASP A 463 3.07 2.25 -6.50
CA ASP A 463 3.00 2.40 -7.94
C ASP A 463 2.96 3.88 -8.34
N SER A 464 3.34 4.17 -9.58
CA SER A 464 3.50 5.53 -10.06
C SER A 464 2.20 6.32 -10.12
N ASP A 465 1.09 5.64 -10.40
CA ASP A 465 -0.25 6.24 -10.40
C ASP A 465 -0.70 6.61 -8.98
N GLU A 466 -0.31 5.84 -7.97
CA GLU A 466 -0.61 6.12 -6.57
C GLU A 466 0.18 7.32 -6.05
N ALA A 467 1.46 7.43 -6.41
CA ALA A 467 2.27 8.61 -6.10
C ALA A 467 1.67 9.89 -6.71
N LEU A 468 1.20 9.81 -7.96
CA LEU A 468 0.48 10.91 -8.62
C LEU A 468 -0.85 11.22 -7.92
N GLY A 469 -1.64 10.19 -7.57
CA GLY A 469 -2.90 10.35 -6.86
C GLY A 469 -2.74 11.03 -5.50
N MET A 470 -1.73 10.61 -4.73
CA MET A 470 -1.38 11.24 -3.46
C MET A 470 -0.85 12.67 -3.62
N ALA A 471 -0.07 12.94 -4.67
CA ALA A 471 0.40 14.29 -4.98
C ALA A 471 -0.79 15.23 -5.23
N LEU A 472 -1.80 14.77 -5.98
CA LEU A 472 -3.03 15.53 -6.25
C LEU A 472 -3.87 15.76 -4.99
N ALA A 473 -4.09 14.72 -4.17
CA ALA A 473 -4.90 14.80 -2.95
C ALA A 473 -4.24 15.64 -1.84
N CYS A 474 -2.93 15.54 -1.70
CA CYS A 474 -2.17 16.30 -0.70
C CYS A 474 -1.77 17.69 -1.19
N ASN A 475 -1.98 18.00 -2.47
CA ASN A 475 -1.49 19.22 -3.12
C ASN A 475 0.03 19.40 -2.94
N VAL A 476 0.77 18.31 -3.19
CA VAL A 476 2.23 18.23 -3.11
C VAL A 476 2.78 18.03 -4.52
N GLU A 477 3.98 18.57 -4.79
CA GLU A 477 4.62 18.40 -6.10
C GLU A 477 5.06 16.96 -6.33
N LEU A 478 4.64 16.38 -7.45
CA LEU A 478 5.22 15.13 -7.95
C LEU A 478 6.56 15.48 -8.60
N SER A 479 7.64 14.80 -8.23
CA SER A 479 8.98 15.09 -8.75
C SER A 479 9.62 13.88 -9.42
N ILE A 480 10.60 14.12 -10.29
CA ILE A 480 11.41 13.07 -10.94
C ILE A 480 12.88 13.51 -10.98
N GLY A 481 13.83 12.57 -10.92
CA GLY A 481 15.25 12.90 -11.11
C GLY A 481 15.51 13.49 -12.51
N SER A 482 16.40 14.47 -12.63
CA SER A 482 16.72 15.12 -13.90
C SER A 482 17.25 14.15 -14.96
N THR A 483 18.16 13.26 -14.58
CA THR A 483 18.72 12.22 -15.45
C THR A 483 17.62 11.29 -15.98
N LEU A 484 16.70 10.89 -15.10
CA LEU A 484 15.56 10.05 -15.45
C LEU A 484 14.57 10.76 -16.36
N PHE A 485 14.31 12.06 -16.12
CA PHE A 485 13.48 12.88 -16.99
C PHE A 485 14.08 12.97 -18.40
N GLU A 486 15.37 13.27 -18.51
CA GLU A 486 16.06 13.35 -19.81
C GLU A 486 15.97 12.02 -20.58
N MET A 487 16.14 10.88 -19.89
CA MET A 487 16.04 9.55 -20.49
C MET A 487 14.61 9.16 -20.92
N THR A 488 13.58 9.65 -20.21
CA THR A 488 12.18 9.21 -20.41
C THR A 488 11.29 10.23 -21.10
N SER A 489 11.75 11.46 -21.28
CA SER A 489 10.92 12.53 -21.81
C SER A 489 10.66 12.37 -23.30
N VAL A 490 9.43 12.70 -23.69
CA VAL A 490 8.90 12.59 -25.05
C VAL A 490 8.13 13.85 -25.38
N LEU A 491 8.17 14.28 -26.63
CA LEU A 491 7.35 15.40 -27.08
C LEU A 491 5.88 14.96 -27.22
N GLY A 492 5.02 15.57 -26.41
CA GLY A 492 3.57 15.42 -26.51
C GLY A 492 2.91 16.69 -27.03
N GLU A 493 1.80 16.54 -27.74
CA GLU A 493 0.92 17.66 -28.15
C GLU A 493 -0.52 17.40 -27.72
N GLU A 494 -1.22 18.46 -27.32
CA GLU A 494 -2.64 18.39 -26.97
C GLU A 494 -3.46 18.27 -28.26
N LYS A 495 -4.27 17.21 -28.36
CA LYS A 495 -5.20 17.03 -29.46
C LYS A 495 -6.48 17.77 -29.14
N ILE A 496 -6.75 18.86 -29.88
CA ILE A 496 -7.99 19.62 -29.77
C ILE A 496 -9.16 18.74 -30.26
N GLN A 497 -9.72 17.95 -29.34
CA GLN A 497 -11.01 17.29 -29.52
C GLN A 497 -12.06 18.12 -28.78
N GLY A 498 -13.27 18.21 -29.36
CA GLY A 498 -14.39 18.87 -28.68
C GLY A 498 -14.59 18.22 -27.30
N LYS A 499 -14.41 18.99 -26.23
CA LYS A 499 -14.53 18.49 -24.86
C LYS A 499 -15.97 18.03 -24.62
N ASN A 500 -16.18 16.72 -24.60
CA ASN A 500 -17.46 16.16 -24.15
C ASN A 500 -17.38 15.99 -22.63
N THR A 501 -17.81 17.01 -21.89
CA THR A 501 -17.60 17.08 -20.42
C THR A 501 -18.51 16.14 -19.60
N GLU A 502 -19.26 15.26 -20.25
CA GLU A 502 -20.24 14.40 -19.59
C GLU A 502 -19.62 13.17 -18.90
N HIS A 503 -18.53 12.63 -19.45
CA HIS A 503 -17.89 11.42 -18.89
C HIS A 503 -16.68 11.80 -18.01
N ILE A 504 -16.61 11.25 -16.79
CA ILE A 504 -15.52 11.56 -15.83
C ILE A 504 -14.12 11.25 -16.42
N MET A 505 -14.01 10.22 -17.26
CA MET A 505 -12.74 9.88 -17.91
C MET A 505 -12.31 10.94 -18.91
N ASP A 506 -13.23 11.76 -19.43
CA ASP A 506 -12.96 12.82 -20.40
C ASP A 506 -12.56 14.14 -19.71
N THR A 507 -12.43 14.13 -18.37
CA THR A 507 -11.93 15.27 -17.60
C THR A 507 -10.47 15.59 -17.96
N LEU A 508 -9.69 14.56 -18.34
CA LEU A 508 -8.31 14.73 -18.78
C LEU A 508 -8.25 15.02 -20.28
N ALA A 509 -7.52 16.07 -20.65
CA ALA A 509 -7.25 16.42 -22.03
C ALA A 509 -6.61 15.23 -22.78
N VAL A 510 -6.92 15.08 -24.07
CA VAL A 510 -6.35 14.01 -24.90
C VAL A 510 -5.04 14.51 -25.50
N TRP A 511 -3.96 13.79 -25.24
CA TRP A 511 -2.61 14.06 -25.72
C TRP A 511 -2.14 12.96 -26.66
N GLN A 512 -1.29 13.33 -27.60
CA GLN A 512 -0.67 12.42 -28.55
C GLN A 512 0.85 12.64 -28.54
N SER A 513 1.61 11.54 -28.61
CA SER A 513 3.05 11.63 -28.86
C SER A 513 3.27 12.18 -30.27
N VAL A 514 4.14 13.18 -30.40
CA VAL A 514 4.56 13.73 -31.71
C VAL A 514 5.32 12.66 -32.50
N ASP A 515 6.08 11.80 -31.81
CA ASP A 515 6.77 10.69 -32.43
C ASP A 515 5.84 9.47 -32.50
N ALA A 516 5.33 9.21 -33.71
CA ALA A 516 4.48 8.05 -33.99
C ALA A 516 5.24 6.72 -33.99
N SER A 517 6.57 6.75 -34.02
CA SER A 517 7.41 5.54 -34.01
C SER A 517 7.65 5.00 -32.60
N MET A 518 7.33 5.79 -31.57
CA MET A 518 7.52 5.37 -30.19
C MET A 518 6.52 4.25 -29.84
N SER A 519 7.07 3.10 -29.46
CA SER A 519 6.32 1.97 -28.95
C SER A 519 6.72 1.70 -27.51
N LEU A 520 5.74 1.39 -26.67
CA LEU A 520 5.99 0.96 -25.30
C LEU A 520 6.42 -0.51 -25.36
N GLN A 521 7.64 -0.81 -24.92
CA GLN A 521 8.04 -2.20 -24.66
C GLN A 521 7.62 -2.56 -23.24
N VAL A 522 6.71 -3.54 -23.13
CA VAL A 522 6.32 -4.12 -21.84
C VAL A 522 7.25 -5.30 -21.60
N GLU A 523 8.14 -5.18 -20.62
CA GLU A 523 9.05 -6.25 -20.23
C GLU A 523 8.62 -6.83 -18.88
N GLY A 524 8.57 -8.16 -18.78
CA GLY A 524 8.71 -8.88 -17.52
C GLY A 524 7.58 -8.84 -16.46
N GLU A 525 6.52 -8.04 -16.59
CA GLU A 525 5.36 -8.21 -15.69
C GLU A 525 4.57 -9.47 -16.09
N ARG A 526 4.86 -10.59 -15.42
CA ARG A 526 3.88 -11.68 -15.27
C ARG A 526 2.68 -11.09 -14.53
N GLN A 527 1.75 -10.49 -15.26
CA GLN A 527 0.50 -10.02 -14.71
C GLN A 527 -0.16 -11.21 -14.01
N SER A 528 -0.21 -11.17 -12.69
CA SER A 528 -0.92 -12.12 -11.83
C SER A 528 -2.44 -12.03 -11.99
N GLN A 529 -2.92 -11.60 -13.15
CA GLN A 529 -4.33 -11.70 -13.52
C GLN A 529 -4.64 -13.16 -13.85
N GLY A 530 -4.93 -13.93 -12.79
CA GLY A 530 -5.75 -15.15 -12.81
C GLY A 530 -5.44 -16.19 -13.89
N ASN A 531 -4.81 -17.29 -13.48
CA ASN A 531 -4.85 -18.60 -14.15
C ASN A 531 -4.59 -18.59 -15.68
N THR A 532 -3.33 -18.55 -16.10
CA THR A 532 -2.81 -19.49 -17.10
C THR A 532 -1.27 -19.44 -17.09
N ASN A 533 -0.66 -20.59 -16.82
CA ASN A 533 0.79 -20.80 -16.93
C ASN A 533 1.24 -20.55 -18.38
N GLN A 534 1.92 -19.45 -18.65
CA GLN A 534 2.76 -19.32 -19.84
C GLN A 534 4.08 -18.64 -19.47
N SER A 535 5.13 -19.46 -19.34
CA SER A 535 6.52 -19.02 -19.28
C SER A 535 6.96 -18.43 -20.63
N PRO A 536 7.97 -17.54 -20.67
CA PRO A 536 8.62 -17.17 -21.92
C PRO A 536 9.37 -18.38 -22.46
N VAL A 537 9.01 -18.84 -23.66
CA VAL A 537 9.68 -19.94 -24.35
C VAL A 537 10.98 -19.41 -24.97
N SER A 538 12.11 -19.83 -24.44
CA SER A 538 13.42 -19.78 -25.11
C SER A 538 13.47 -20.79 -26.26
N MET A 539 14.24 -20.47 -27.30
CA MET A 539 14.20 -21.08 -28.65
C MET A 539 14.47 -22.59 -28.70
N PRO A 540 13.85 -23.35 -29.63
CA PRO A 540 14.46 -24.56 -30.15
C PRO A 540 15.33 -24.23 -31.36
N GLY A 541 16.62 -24.59 -31.28
CA GLY A 541 17.40 -24.92 -32.47
C GLY A 541 16.70 -26.08 -33.18
N ALA A 542 16.37 -25.90 -34.46
CA ALA A 542 15.85 -26.97 -35.29
C ALA A 542 17.00 -27.91 -35.67
N PHE A 543 16.75 -29.22 -35.54
CA PHE A 543 17.66 -30.37 -35.73
C PHE A 543 18.53 -30.71 -34.52
N ASP A 544 17.99 -31.47 -33.56
CA ASP A 544 18.47 -32.84 -33.31
C ASP A 544 17.54 -33.66 -32.40
N GLU A 545 17.57 -34.97 -32.64
CA GLU A 545 17.18 -36.10 -31.78
C GLU A 545 15.75 -36.30 -31.23
N MET A 546 15.14 -37.37 -31.74
CA MET A 546 14.14 -38.19 -31.04
C MET A 546 14.80 -38.93 -29.86
N SER A 547 15.14 -38.24 -28.77
CA SER A 547 15.39 -38.90 -27.49
C SER A 547 14.16 -38.73 -26.59
N SER A 548 13.64 -39.85 -26.10
CA SER A 548 12.54 -39.89 -25.15
C SER A 548 13.05 -39.51 -23.77
N GLU A 549 13.40 -38.24 -23.57
CA GLU A 549 13.70 -37.70 -22.25
C GLU A 549 12.40 -37.32 -21.55
N SER A 550 12.14 -37.99 -20.42
CA SER A 550 11.07 -37.63 -19.51
C SER A 550 11.30 -36.22 -19.01
N LYS A 551 10.58 -35.23 -19.57
CA LYS A 551 10.50 -33.88 -19.00
C LYS A 551 10.21 -34.00 -17.51
N ALA A 552 11.14 -33.53 -16.69
CA ALA A 552 10.93 -33.40 -15.25
C ALA A 552 9.61 -32.63 -15.03
N LEU A 553 8.77 -33.12 -14.13
CA LEU A 553 7.48 -32.49 -13.79
C LEU A 553 7.64 -31.07 -13.24
N PHE A 554 8.86 -30.71 -12.84
CA PHE A 554 9.28 -29.39 -12.41
C PHE A 554 10.58 -29.06 -13.16
N PRO A 555 10.59 -28.09 -14.09
CA PRO A 555 11.83 -27.57 -14.64
C PRO A 555 12.58 -26.89 -13.49
N VAL A 556 13.63 -27.54 -13.01
CA VAL A 556 14.53 -26.94 -12.04
C VAL A 556 15.55 -26.15 -12.83
N ASP A 557 15.16 -24.95 -13.27
CA ASP A 557 16.11 -23.98 -13.78
C ASP A 557 16.92 -23.48 -12.57
N SER A 558 17.99 -24.20 -12.22
CA SER A 558 18.99 -23.76 -11.24
C SER A 558 20.18 -23.19 -12.02
N PRO A 559 20.15 -21.89 -12.38
CA PRO A 559 21.19 -21.27 -13.20
C PRO A 559 22.53 -21.13 -12.46
N VAL A 560 22.54 -21.15 -11.13
CA VAL A 560 23.75 -20.99 -10.31
C VAL A 560 24.22 -22.36 -9.84
N LYS A 561 25.40 -22.79 -10.31
CA LYS A 561 25.93 -24.13 -10.05
C LYS A 561 27.01 -24.18 -8.98
N SER A 562 27.65 -23.06 -8.66
CA SER A 562 28.74 -23.00 -7.69
C SER A 562 28.68 -21.73 -6.82
N LEU A 563 29.33 -21.77 -5.66
CA LEU A 563 29.45 -20.60 -4.78
C LEU A 563 30.30 -19.48 -5.43
N ASP A 564 31.33 -19.85 -6.18
CA ASP A 564 32.19 -18.88 -6.87
C ASP A 564 31.39 -18.13 -7.96
N GLU A 565 30.59 -18.85 -8.75
CA GLU A 565 29.68 -18.23 -9.72
C GLU A 565 28.72 -17.24 -9.05
N TYR A 566 28.15 -17.62 -7.90
CA TYR A 566 27.26 -16.74 -7.14
C TYR A 566 27.93 -15.44 -6.66
N ASP A 567 29.19 -15.54 -6.22
CA ASP A 567 29.97 -14.39 -5.76
C ASP A 567 30.39 -13.45 -6.89
N GLU A 568 30.65 -14.00 -8.08
CA GLU A 568 31.00 -13.23 -9.27
C GLU A 568 29.79 -12.52 -9.90
N MET A 569 28.56 -12.93 -9.55
CA MET A 569 27.35 -12.29 -10.07
C MET A 569 27.20 -10.85 -9.57
N THR A 570 27.12 -9.92 -10.52
CA THR A 570 26.72 -8.53 -10.23
C THR A 570 25.25 -8.47 -9.83
N ASN A 571 24.84 -7.40 -9.13
CA ASN A 571 23.43 -7.17 -8.76
C ASN A 571 22.48 -7.20 -9.97
N GLU A 572 22.96 -6.75 -11.13
CA GLU A 572 22.21 -6.78 -12.40
C GLU A 572 22.00 -8.23 -12.88
N VAL A 573 23.06 -9.06 -12.84
CA VAL A 573 22.95 -10.48 -13.19
C VAL A 573 22.04 -11.20 -12.20
N LYS A 574 22.16 -10.95 -10.89
CA LYS A 574 21.26 -11.52 -9.87
C LYS A 574 19.79 -11.17 -10.12
N ALA A 575 19.50 -9.89 -10.41
CA ALA A 575 18.15 -9.44 -10.74
C ALA A 575 17.60 -10.09 -12.01
N LYS A 576 18.43 -10.22 -13.06
CA LYS A 576 18.07 -10.89 -14.30
C LYS A 576 17.79 -12.37 -14.07
N THR A 577 18.65 -13.06 -13.33
CA THR A 577 18.47 -14.46 -12.95
C THR A 577 17.17 -14.68 -12.20
N LEU A 578 16.82 -13.82 -11.24
CA LEU A 578 15.54 -13.86 -10.54
C LEU A 578 14.33 -13.72 -11.48
N LEU A 579 14.41 -12.83 -12.48
CA LEU A 579 13.32 -12.65 -13.45
C LEU A 579 13.21 -13.79 -14.47
N GLU A 580 14.32 -14.47 -14.78
CA GLU A 580 14.37 -15.63 -15.68
C GLU A 580 13.84 -16.90 -15.01
N MET A 581 14.02 -17.01 -13.68
CA MET A 581 13.55 -18.14 -12.88
C MET A 581 12.02 -18.29 -12.91
N SER A 582 11.55 -19.49 -13.27
CA SER A 582 10.12 -19.74 -13.45
C SER A 582 9.32 -19.79 -12.14
N ASN A 583 9.98 -20.05 -11.01
CA ASN A 583 9.44 -20.13 -9.66
C ASN A 583 9.42 -18.78 -8.92
N PHE A 584 10.08 -17.75 -9.43
CA PHE A 584 10.06 -16.42 -8.83
C PHE A 584 8.74 -15.71 -9.15
N ASN A 585 7.94 -15.48 -8.10
CA ASN A 585 6.69 -14.72 -8.17
C ASN A 585 6.74 -13.42 -7.33
N GLY A 586 7.95 -12.99 -6.95
CA GLY A 586 8.16 -11.82 -6.10
C GLY A 586 8.34 -10.51 -6.88
N ARG A 587 8.38 -9.39 -6.15
CA ARG A 587 8.81 -8.09 -6.67
C ARG A 587 10.30 -7.93 -6.36
N LEU A 588 11.08 -7.48 -7.34
CA LEU A 588 12.47 -7.11 -7.09
C LEU A 588 12.55 -5.89 -6.15
N PRO A 589 13.55 -5.83 -5.25
CA PRO A 589 13.78 -4.65 -4.42
C PRO A 589 14.14 -3.44 -5.29
N ARG A 590 13.81 -2.24 -4.82
CA ARG A 590 14.14 -1.01 -5.58
C ARG A 590 15.66 -0.82 -5.68
N PRO A 591 16.15 -0.22 -6.77
CA PRO A 591 17.57 0.13 -6.89
C PRO A 591 18.10 0.93 -5.70
N ARG A 592 17.30 1.85 -5.14
CA ARG A 592 17.67 2.60 -3.91
C ARG A 592 17.96 1.66 -2.74
N VAL A 593 17.12 0.67 -2.48
CA VAL A 593 17.27 -0.26 -1.35
C VAL A 593 18.55 -1.08 -1.52
N VAL A 594 18.82 -1.56 -2.73
CA VAL A 594 20.05 -2.30 -3.06
C VAL A 594 21.30 -1.43 -2.88
N ARG A 595 21.23 -0.13 -3.22
CA ARG A 595 22.36 0.81 -3.09
C ARG A 595 22.61 1.29 -1.67
N GLN A 596 21.56 1.43 -0.85
CA GLN A 596 21.65 2.00 0.50
C GLN A 596 22.21 1.02 1.53
N GLN A 597 22.40 -0.24 1.17
CA GLN A 597 22.92 -1.20 2.11
C GLN A 597 24.37 -0.93 2.48
N SER A 598 24.57 -0.80 3.78
CA SER A 598 25.87 -0.82 4.42
C SER A 598 26.52 -2.20 4.26
N GLU A 599 27.86 -2.24 4.25
CA GLU A 599 28.68 -3.45 4.16
C GLU A 599 28.31 -4.56 5.18
N SER A 600 27.58 -4.24 6.25
CA SER A 600 27.18 -5.18 7.29
C SER A 600 25.84 -5.89 7.08
N SER A 601 25.00 -5.48 6.13
CA SER A 601 23.68 -6.10 5.88
C SER A 601 23.70 -6.98 4.62
N THR A 602 23.01 -8.12 4.68
CA THR A 602 22.81 -9.05 3.55
C THR A 602 22.10 -8.38 2.38
N ASN A 603 22.57 -8.60 1.15
CA ASN A 603 21.94 -8.03 -0.05
C ASN A 603 20.47 -8.47 -0.17
N PRO A 604 19.47 -7.59 -0.40
CA PRO A 604 18.08 -8.01 -0.50
C PRO A 604 17.86 -8.91 -1.72
N LEU A 605 18.70 -8.78 -2.76
CA LEU A 605 18.70 -9.69 -3.90
C LEU A 605 19.18 -11.08 -3.50
N ASP A 606 20.15 -11.15 -2.57
CA ASP A 606 20.64 -12.41 -2.05
C ASP A 606 19.57 -13.11 -1.21
N GLU A 607 18.82 -12.37 -0.39
CA GLU A 607 17.68 -12.90 0.37
C GLU A 607 16.58 -13.50 -0.50
N LEU A 608 16.34 -12.93 -1.69
CA LEU A 608 15.37 -13.47 -2.65
C LEU A 608 15.93 -14.63 -3.48
N LEU A 609 17.22 -14.60 -3.80
CA LEU A 609 17.86 -15.55 -4.70
C LEU A 609 18.29 -16.84 -3.97
N ILE A 610 18.82 -16.74 -2.75
CA ILE A 610 19.31 -17.89 -1.96
C ILE A 610 18.26 -19.00 -1.78
N PRO A 611 16.98 -18.71 -1.48
CA PRO A 611 15.96 -19.75 -1.38
C PRO A 611 15.70 -20.51 -2.69
N LEU A 612 16.01 -19.90 -3.83
CA LEU A 612 15.73 -20.42 -5.17
C LEU A 612 16.94 -21.10 -5.83
N ILE A 613 18.12 -21.02 -5.20
CA ILE A 613 19.33 -21.70 -5.65
C ILE A 613 19.34 -23.15 -5.12
N ASP A 614 20.10 -24.01 -5.79
CA ASP A 614 20.49 -25.35 -5.33
C ASP A 614 20.88 -25.39 -3.84
N GLU A 615 20.39 -26.42 -3.14
CA GLU A 615 20.69 -26.66 -1.72
C GLU A 615 22.19 -26.59 -1.41
N SER A 616 23.03 -27.20 -2.26
CA SER A 616 24.47 -27.32 -2.02
C SER A 616 25.13 -25.95 -1.96
N VAL A 617 24.86 -25.08 -2.94
CA VAL A 617 25.38 -23.71 -3.00
C VAL A 617 24.80 -22.85 -1.88
N ARG A 618 23.48 -22.92 -1.62
CA ARG A 618 22.84 -22.21 -0.50
C ARG A 618 23.50 -22.56 0.83
N ARG A 619 23.79 -23.83 1.06
CA ARG A 619 24.37 -24.31 2.31
C ARG A 619 25.82 -23.89 2.46
N GLN A 620 26.62 -23.97 1.39
CA GLN A 620 27.97 -23.40 1.37
C GLN A 620 27.95 -21.90 1.69
N PHE A 621 27.00 -21.15 1.12
CA PHE A 621 26.78 -19.74 1.44
C PHE A 621 26.46 -19.53 2.93
N ARG A 622 25.49 -20.27 3.49
CA ARG A 622 25.10 -20.17 4.92
C ARG A 622 26.25 -20.51 5.86
N ILE A 623 27.06 -21.53 5.55
CA ILE A 623 28.24 -21.88 6.34
C ILE A 623 29.21 -20.70 6.36
N ARG A 624 29.50 -20.12 5.18
CA ARG A 624 30.40 -18.97 5.06
C ARG A 624 29.87 -17.72 5.77
N ASP A 625 28.57 -17.46 5.67
CA ASP A 625 27.93 -16.32 6.32
C ASP A 625 27.96 -16.46 7.86
N ALA A 626 27.64 -17.64 8.38
CA ALA A 626 27.77 -17.95 9.81
C ALA A 626 29.22 -17.74 10.30
N GLU A 627 30.22 -18.15 9.53
CA GLU A 627 31.63 -17.92 9.85
C GLU A 627 32.02 -16.45 9.84
N ARG A 628 31.51 -15.66 8.88
CA ARG A 628 31.73 -14.21 8.82
C ARG A 628 31.10 -13.49 10.02
N GLN A 629 29.93 -13.95 10.46
CA GLN A 629 29.24 -13.42 11.64
C GLN A 629 29.88 -13.89 12.96
N GLY A 630 30.77 -14.90 12.92
CA GLY A 630 31.42 -15.48 14.09
C GLY A 630 30.58 -16.55 14.81
N ASP A 631 29.48 -17.00 14.22
CA ASP A 631 28.65 -18.09 14.74
C ASP A 631 29.22 -19.46 14.35
N MET A 632 30.25 -19.87 15.08
CA MET A 632 30.96 -21.14 14.84
C MET A 632 30.10 -22.37 15.19
N GLU A 633 29.09 -22.22 16.05
CA GLU A 633 28.19 -23.31 16.42
C GLU A 633 27.27 -23.65 15.26
N LEU A 634 26.62 -22.64 14.67
CA LEU A 634 25.78 -22.79 13.49
C LEU A 634 26.58 -23.33 12.29
N ALA A 635 27.79 -22.81 12.06
CA ALA A 635 28.66 -23.31 10.99
C ALA A 635 29.03 -24.79 11.18
N LYS A 636 29.24 -25.24 12.42
CA LYS A 636 29.53 -26.65 12.73
C LYS A 636 28.29 -27.54 12.53
N GLU A 637 27.11 -27.08 12.93
CA GLU A 637 25.86 -27.79 12.73
C GLU A 637 25.54 -27.96 11.23
N LEU A 638 25.70 -26.89 10.44
CA LEU A 638 25.50 -26.93 8.99
C LEU A 638 26.48 -27.86 8.28
N ARG A 639 27.71 -28.00 8.79
CA ARG A 639 28.70 -28.97 8.30
C ARG A 639 28.41 -30.41 8.72
N ALA A 640 27.82 -30.61 9.90
CA ALA A 640 27.47 -31.94 10.38
C ALA A 640 26.24 -32.51 9.66
N SER A 641 25.38 -31.63 9.13
CA SER A 641 24.12 -31.98 8.47
C SER A 641 24.19 -31.98 6.95
N LYS A 642 25.39 -32.04 6.33
CA LYS A 642 25.56 -32.00 4.87
C LYS A 642 24.76 -33.11 4.18
N SER A 643 24.16 -32.77 3.04
CA SER A 643 23.45 -33.75 2.22
C SER A 643 24.45 -34.68 1.54
N LYS A 644 24.01 -35.91 1.23
CA LYS A 644 24.89 -36.87 0.52
C LYS A 644 25.37 -36.33 -0.82
N ARG A 645 24.50 -35.56 -1.51
CA ARG A 645 24.83 -34.90 -2.77
C ARG A 645 25.91 -33.84 -2.59
N GLN A 646 25.83 -33.03 -1.53
CA GLN A 646 26.88 -32.07 -1.23
C GLN A 646 28.22 -32.75 -0.91
N GLU A 647 28.20 -33.85 -0.14
CA GLU A 647 29.43 -34.61 0.13
C GLU A 647 30.06 -35.15 -1.17
N ALA A 648 29.24 -35.62 -2.12
CA ALA A 648 29.71 -36.06 -3.43
C ALA A 648 30.34 -34.90 -4.23
N LEU A 649 29.69 -33.74 -4.27
CA LEU A 649 30.21 -32.53 -4.95
C LEU A 649 31.55 -32.04 -4.35
N GLU A 650 31.67 -32.00 -3.03
CA GLU A 650 32.93 -31.61 -2.37
C GLU A 650 34.06 -32.63 -2.63
N ARG A 651 33.71 -33.92 -2.76
CA ARG A 651 34.68 -34.96 -3.16
C ARG A 651 35.08 -34.83 -4.62
N ILE A 652 34.17 -34.45 -5.52
CA ILE A 652 34.48 -34.16 -6.93
C ILE A 652 35.50 -33.02 -7.02
N GLU A 653 35.27 -31.91 -6.32
CA GLU A 653 36.19 -30.78 -6.29
C GLU A 653 37.57 -31.18 -5.74
N SER A 654 37.59 -31.97 -4.66
CA SER A 654 38.84 -32.48 -4.07
C SER A 654 39.60 -33.42 -5.02
N ALA A 655 38.89 -34.30 -5.72
CA ALA A 655 39.47 -35.24 -6.69
C ALA A 655 40.03 -34.50 -7.93
N ARG A 656 39.31 -33.48 -8.41
CA ARG A 656 39.74 -32.62 -9.51
C ARG A 656 41.00 -31.83 -9.14
N ALA A 657 41.10 -31.35 -7.90
CA ALA A 657 42.32 -30.70 -7.40
C ALA A 657 43.52 -31.66 -7.32
N ASN A 658 43.28 -32.95 -7.11
CA ASN A 658 44.30 -33.99 -7.04
C ASN A 658 44.63 -34.63 -8.41
N GLY A 659 43.86 -34.34 -9.46
CA GLY A 659 44.03 -34.91 -10.80
C GLY A 659 43.58 -36.37 -10.93
N GLU A 660 42.57 -36.78 -10.17
CA GLU A 660 42.01 -38.14 -10.18
C GLU A 660 40.76 -38.25 -11.08
N ASP A 661 40.96 -38.19 -12.41
CA ASP A 661 39.85 -38.11 -13.39
C ASP A 661 38.86 -39.29 -13.31
N ASP A 662 39.33 -40.53 -13.11
CA ASP A 662 38.47 -41.72 -13.00
C ASP A 662 37.51 -41.65 -11.79
N LEU A 663 37.94 -40.98 -10.72
CA LEU A 663 37.16 -40.82 -9.50
C LEU A 663 36.17 -39.65 -9.63
N VAL A 664 36.53 -38.61 -10.39
CA VAL A 664 35.64 -37.51 -10.78
C VAL A 664 34.43 -38.06 -11.55
N ASP A 665 34.65 -38.87 -12.60
CA ASP A 665 33.56 -39.44 -13.40
C ASP A 665 32.60 -40.28 -12.56
N GLN A 666 33.13 -41.08 -11.63
CA GLN A 666 32.31 -41.90 -10.74
C GLN A 666 31.45 -41.04 -9.81
N LEU A 667 32.04 -40.02 -9.18
CA LEU A 667 31.32 -39.16 -8.26
C LEU A 667 30.33 -38.23 -8.98
N GLU A 668 30.64 -37.77 -10.20
CA GLU A 668 29.72 -37.02 -11.05
C GLU A 668 28.48 -37.86 -11.35
N SER A 669 28.65 -39.14 -11.72
CA SER A 669 27.53 -40.07 -11.90
C SER A 669 26.73 -40.31 -10.62
N GLU A 670 27.38 -40.34 -9.46
CA GLU A 670 26.71 -40.47 -8.16
C GLU A 670 25.92 -39.20 -7.80
N SER A 671 26.47 -38.02 -8.08
CA SER A 671 25.81 -36.73 -7.85
C SER A 671 24.57 -36.56 -8.73
N GLU A 672 24.68 -36.86 -10.03
CA GLU A 672 23.55 -36.85 -10.97
C GLU A 672 22.47 -37.84 -10.56
N PHE A 673 22.86 -39.03 -10.09
CA PHE A 673 21.94 -40.01 -9.55
C PHE A 673 21.20 -39.47 -8.32
N LEU A 674 21.91 -38.91 -7.35
CA LEU A 674 21.32 -38.32 -6.13
C LEU A 674 20.41 -37.13 -6.45
N GLU A 675 20.75 -36.34 -7.46
CA GLU A 675 19.90 -35.26 -7.96
C GLU A 675 18.58 -35.80 -8.53
N SER A 676 18.64 -36.88 -9.32
CA SER A 676 17.46 -37.51 -9.93
C SER A 676 16.49 -38.13 -8.92
N LEU A 677 16.95 -38.42 -7.70
CA LEU A 677 16.10 -38.89 -6.61
C LEU A 677 15.21 -37.79 -6.05
N ARG A 678 15.62 -36.52 -6.18
CA ARG A 678 14.95 -35.39 -5.54
C ARG A 678 13.77 -34.90 -6.34
N ALA A 679 12.68 -34.60 -5.64
CA ALA A 679 11.55 -33.88 -6.24
C ALA A 679 11.86 -32.39 -6.45
N ASP A 680 12.57 -31.77 -5.51
CA ASP A 680 12.97 -30.37 -5.53
C ASP A 680 14.39 -30.22 -4.99
N ILE A 681 15.31 -29.78 -5.86
CA ILE A 681 16.73 -29.65 -5.57
C ILE A 681 17.02 -28.39 -4.72
N THR A 682 16.07 -27.44 -4.69
CA THR A 682 16.20 -26.19 -3.91
C THR A 682 15.84 -26.39 -2.44
N GLN A 683 15.29 -27.52 -2.01
CA GLN A 683 14.92 -27.76 -0.60
C GLN A 683 16.04 -28.49 0.16
N ASP A 684 16.10 -28.34 1.49
CA ASP A 684 17.09 -29.08 2.31
C ASP A 684 16.74 -30.58 2.37
N GLU A 685 17.74 -31.47 2.38
CA GLU A 685 17.51 -32.93 2.47
C GLU A 685 16.73 -33.27 3.76
N GLY A 686 15.56 -33.90 3.61
CA GLY A 686 14.68 -34.25 4.73
C GLY A 686 13.69 -33.18 5.18
N ALA A 687 13.70 -31.97 4.57
CA ALA A 687 12.75 -30.90 4.90
C ALA A 687 11.32 -31.19 4.40
N TYR A 688 11.16 -32.00 3.35
CA TYR A 688 9.85 -32.40 2.83
C TYR A 688 9.58 -33.89 3.07
N SER A 689 8.31 -34.26 2.85
CA SER A 689 7.84 -35.64 3.01
C SER A 689 8.68 -36.60 2.16
N ARG A 690 9.28 -37.61 2.80
CA ARG A 690 10.08 -38.66 2.15
C ARG A 690 9.34 -39.35 0.98
N PHE A 691 8.02 -39.29 0.93
CA PHE A 691 7.19 -39.85 -0.14
C PHE A 691 7.23 -39.04 -1.45
N LEU A 692 7.76 -37.82 -1.45
CA LEU A 692 7.96 -37.03 -2.66
C LEU A 692 9.28 -37.39 -3.36
N ASP A 693 10.29 -37.82 -2.58
CA ASP A 693 11.53 -38.35 -3.13
C ASP A 693 11.33 -39.73 -3.74
N ARG A 694 12.15 -40.03 -4.75
CA ARG A 694 12.27 -41.39 -5.23
C ARG A 694 13.13 -42.18 -4.25
N ASP A 695 12.69 -43.38 -3.95
CA ASP A 695 13.46 -44.30 -3.12
C ASP A 695 14.77 -44.69 -3.84
N ASP A 696 15.90 -44.42 -3.19
CA ASP A 696 17.26 -44.74 -3.68
C ASP A 696 17.35 -46.20 -4.18
N TRP A 697 16.93 -47.15 -3.35
CA TRP A 697 16.97 -48.57 -3.67
C TRP A 697 16.14 -48.92 -4.92
N TYR A 698 15.01 -48.24 -5.12
CA TYR A 698 14.10 -48.49 -6.23
C TYR A 698 14.67 -47.94 -7.54
N GLU A 699 15.21 -46.72 -7.53
CA GLU A 699 15.83 -46.15 -8.73
C GLU A 699 17.12 -46.87 -9.12
N ARG A 700 17.94 -47.34 -8.17
CA ARG A 700 19.08 -48.21 -8.50
C ARG A 700 18.64 -49.52 -9.16
N ASP A 701 17.58 -50.17 -8.65
CA ASP A 701 17.05 -51.40 -9.25
C ASP A 701 16.45 -51.14 -10.64
N ARG A 702 15.76 -50.01 -10.81
CA ARG A 702 15.22 -49.56 -12.10
C ARG A 702 16.32 -49.28 -13.13
N GLN A 703 17.40 -48.59 -12.75
CA GLN A 703 18.54 -48.34 -13.64
C GLN A 703 19.26 -49.65 -13.99
N ALA A 704 19.51 -50.51 -13.00
CA ALA A 704 20.14 -51.82 -13.23
C ALA A 704 19.30 -52.72 -14.14
N THR A 705 17.98 -52.72 -13.99
CA THR A 705 17.07 -53.45 -14.88
C THR A 705 17.04 -52.84 -16.28
N ALA A 706 17.02 -51.52 -16.42
CA ALA A 706 17.10 -50.84 -17.71
C ALA A 706 18.41 -51.15 -18.46
N GLU A 707 19.54 -51.18 -17.77
CA GLU A 707 20.84 -51.59 -18.34
C GLU A 707 20.86 -53.05 -18.80
N ARG A 708 20.31 -53.97 -17.99
CA ARG A 708 20.17 -55.39 -18.37
C ARG A 708 19.29 -55.53 -19.61
N VAL A 709 18.18 -54.79 -19.68
CA VAL A 709 17.26 -54.83 -20.82
C VAL A 709 17.92 -54.28 -22.08
N LYS A 710 18.62 -53.13 -22.01
CA LYS A 710 19.39 -52.57 -23.15
C LYS A 710 20.48 -53.52 -23.65
N LYS A 711 21.18 -54.21 -22.74
CA LYS A 711 22.16 -55.24 -23.11
C LYS A 711 21.51 -56.48 -23.74
N SER A 712 20.29 -56.83 -23.34
CA SER A 712 19.57 -58.00 -23.87
C SER A 712 18.83 -57.74 -25.19
N SER A 713 18.46 -56.50 -25.50
CA SER A 713 17.65 -56.15 -26.67
C SER A 713 18.42 -55.88 -27.97
N PHE A 714 19.76 -55.79 -27.91
CA PHE A 714 20.63 -55.65 -29.08
C PHE A 714 21.37 -56.95 -29.47
N GLY A 715 20.92 -58.09 -28.96
CA GLY A 715 21.13 -59.35 -29.65
C GLY A 715 20.27 -59.35 -30.92
N THR A 716 20.77 -58.70 -31.97
CA THR A 716 20.17 -58.69 -33.29
C THR A 716 19.82 -60.12 -33.68
N LEU A 717 18.55 -60.37 -33.97
CA LEU A 717 18.05 -61.58 -34.64
C LEU A 717 18.70 -61.84 -36.03
N LEU A 718 19.72 -61.06 -36.40
CA LEU A 718 20.54 -61.15 -37.60
C LEU A 718 22.00 -61.56 -37.32
N ASP A 719 22.42 -61.71 -36.05
CA ASP A 719 23.80 -62.09 -35.68
C ASP A 719 24.08 -63.61 -35.84
N GLY A 720 23.19 -64.31 -36.58
CA GLY A 720 23.25 -65.75 -36.82
C GLY A 720 22.94 -66.17 -38.25
N ILE A 721 23.03 -65.26 -39.23
CA ILE A 721 23.04 -65.63 -40.65
C ILE A 721 24.45 -65.37 -41.19
N GLU A 722 25.35 -66.34 -40.99
CA GLU A 722 26.47 -66.62 -41.89
C GLU A 722 26.23 -67.96 -42.60
#